data_AF-A0A3B4XH18-F1
#
_entry.id   AF-A0A3B4XH18-F1
#
_cell.length_a   1.000
_cell.length_b   1.000
_cell.length_c   1.000
_cell.angle_alpha   90.00
_cell.angle_beta   90.00
_cell.angle_gamma   90.00
#
_symmetry.space_group_name_H-M   'P 1'
#
loop_
_entity.id
_entity.type
_entity.pdbx_description
1 polymer ?
#
loop_
_entity_poly.entity_id
_entity_poly.type
_entity_poly.pdbx_seq_one_letter_code
_entity_poly.pdbx_strand_id
1 'polypeptide(L)'
;MQFLGRLLDTVSSVSTLFTNPYRVRDVPLSDYGGGGKVLLKEEGRMVLYRNNQCQSWDCLLMCPETPNVVLRLFQVGSEEDAMNWFPQYALKLRPFYETLPLKAETTQPIVDCIRNHPDWSSAHIAVETGLRECLKHNYVQSQINARDAAGQTPLHRACERGDSVCVKELLEESQARTDIKDRNGETPMHSAAKQDSPQIIQVLCSRLCSGVNELNKNGETPLHVACRLGRVEAVKALLDGGAKCDVIGGSGYPIHSAMKYSEKGCVEEILKADPGQIQAEDSLYGGTPLHWTKTAEMCRILLEHGCAVNYLSKTGETALHILTKRGRFEAAMVLLTHGANANLKGQDGNTALHLAMKMDHIELIKALIVFGADVKIHNDLGETPGLIAARTSKGFEDIMFVGAAIGAMNRGKSEVDGPKMEKKKMDRLLCLDGGGIKGLVLIQMLIALEKEAGRPTRELFDWVAGTSTGGILALAIIHGKSMEYLRCLYFRMKEQVFKGSRPYESAPLEDFLKKEFGENTKMSDVQYPRVMVTSVLADRHPGELHIFRNYNPPSVHREPPYATTATFKPLTIPQEQLVWRAARSSGAAPTYFRPMGRFLDGGLLANNPTLDAMSEIHQYNKALKAEGHREEIKKLGIVVSLGTGKPPQVVVSSVDVFRPSNPLELAKSFVGAKELGKMLVDCCTDSDGCAVDRATAWCEMIETIYHRLSPQLSQEVMLDEVSDAVLVDMLWETQMYLYEKRDVLQSLANMLLDN
;
A
#
# COMPACT_ATOMS: atom_id res chain seq x y z
N MET A 1 -78.52 -12.09 -11.93
CA MET A 1 -78.19 -10.80 -12.60
C MET A 1 -77.84 -9.65 -11.64
N GLN A 2 -78.11 -9.73 -10.32
CA GLN A 2 -77.67 -8.69 -9.36
C GLN A 2 -76.30 -8.93 -8.70
N PHE A 3 -75.73 -10.14 -8.82
CA PHE A 3 -74.42 -10.46 -8.23
C PHE A 3 -73.23 -10.02 -9.10
N LEU A 4 -73.40 -10.00 -10.43
CA LEU A 4 -72.39 -9.52 -11.39
C LEU A 4 -72.27 -7.98 -11.40
N GLY A 5 -73.36 -7.25 -11.13
CA GLY A 5 -73.34 -5.78 -11.02
C GLY A 5 -72.55 -5.29 -9.81
N ARG A 6 -72.71 -5.93 -8.64
CA ARG A 6 -71.96 -5.56 -7.43
C ARG A 6 -70.47 -5.90 -7.51
N LEU A 7 -70.10 -6.95 -8.26
CA LEU A 7 -68.69 -7.31 -8.50
C LEU A 7 -68.02 -6.36 -9.50
N LEU A 8 -68.73 -5.86 -10.51
CA LEU A 8 -68.21 -4.83 -11.41
C LEU A 8 -68.06 -3.46 -10.74
N ASP A 9 -68.97 -3.10 -9.83
CA ASP A 9 -68.86 -1.87 -9.03
C ASP A 9 -67.80 -1.96 -7.93
N THR A 10 -67.55 -3.15 -7.36
CA THR A 10 -66.40 -3.34 -6.43
C THR A 10 -65.07 -3.42 -7.17
N VAL A 11 -65.02 -3.93 -8.39
CA VAL A 11 -63.77 -3.93 -9.19
C VAL A 11 -63.47 -2.53 -9.78
N SER A 12 -64.49 -1.70 -10.08
CA SER A 12 -64.28 -0.30 -10.49
C SER A 12 -63.86 0.61 -9.32
N SER A 13 -64.38 0.37 -8.11
CA SER A 13 -63.97 1.06 -6.88
C SER A 13 -62.63 0.58 -6.33
N VAL A 14 -62.28 -0.71 -6.50
CA VAL A 14 -60.94 -1.23 -6.14
C VAL A 14 -59.89 -0.83 -7.16
N SER A 15 -60.22 -0.73 -8.46
CA SER A 15 -59.28 -0.18 -9.45
C SER A 15 -59.03 1.32 -9.26
N THR A 16 -59.99 2.09 -8.75
CA THR A 16 -59.78 3.52 -8.40
C THR A 16 -58.99 3.71 -7.10
N LEU A 17 -59.10 2.79 -6.13
CA LEU A 17 -58.27 2.76 -4.91
C LEU A 17 -56.78 2.55 -5.19
N PHE A 18 -56.41 1.94 -6.32
CA PHE A 18 -55.02 1.70 -6.72
C PHE A 18 -54.52 2.60 -7.85
N THR A 19 -55.32 3.57 -8.32
CA THR A 19 -54.88 4.52 -9.34
C THR A 19 -54.32 5.78 -8.71
N ASN A 20 -53.02 6.04 -8.93
CA ASN A 20 -52.38 7.29 -8.58
C ASN A 20 -53.20 8.48 -9.16
N PRO A 21 -53.75 9.37 -8.31
CA PRO A 21 -54.62 10.48 -8.74
C PRO A 21 -53.89 11.52 -9.61
N TYR A 22 -52.56 11.46 -9.67
CA TYR A 22 -51.72 12.37 -10.46
C TYR A 22 -51.07 11.68 -11.66
N ARG A 23 -51.59 10.53 -12.08
CA ARG A 23 -51.10 9.85 -13.29
C ARG A 23 -51.65 10.55 -14.53
N VAL A 24 -50.74 11.00 -15.39
CA VAL A 24 -51.05 11.60 -16.67
C VAL A 24 -51.63 10.54 -17.60
N ARG A 25 -52.78 10.83 -18.21
CA ARG A 25 -53.46 9.92 -19.15
C ARG A 25 -54.01 10.66 -20.36
N ASP A 26 -53.97 10.00 -21.50
CA ASP A 26 -54.72 10.40 -22.68
C ASP A 26 -56.21 10.10 -22.47
N VAL A 27 -57.05 11.11 -22.60
CA VAL A 27 -58.51 11.00 -22.43
C VAL A 27 -59.22 11.64 -23.63
N PRO A 28 -60.31 11.05 -24.15
CA PRO A 28 -61.10 11.67 -25.20
C PRO A 28 -61.71 12.99 -24.74
N LEU A 29 -61.62 14.05 -25.57
CA LEU A 29 -62.23 15.35 -25.24
C LEU A 29 -63.76 15.26 -25.15
N SER A 30 -64.38 14.30 -25.87
CA SER A 30 -65.82 14.01 -25.81
C SER A 30 -66.32 13.70 -24.40
N ASP A 31 -65.47 13.13 -23.54
CA ASP A 31 -65.81 12.76 -22.17
C ASP A 31 -66.07 13.97 -21.25
N TYR A 32 -65.74 15.17 -21.73
CA TYR A 32 -65.89 16.44 -21.01
C TYR A 32 -66.94 17.37 -21.66
N GLY A 33 -67.54 16.97 -22.78
CA GLY A 33 -68.47 17.78 -23.56
C GLY A 33 -69.95 17.74 -23.16
N GLY A 34 -70.38 16.96 -22.15
CA GLY A 34 -71.83 16.84 -21.87
C GLY A 34 -72.32 15.93 -20.74
N GLY A 35 -71.58 15.71 -19.65
CA GLY A 35 -71.96 14.71 -18.63
C GLY A 35 -71.63 15.07 -17.17
N GLY A 36 -72.26 16.12 -16.62
CA GLY A 36 -72.14 16.45 -15.18
C GLY A 36 -70.77 17.00 -14.74
N LYS A 37 -69.89 17.34 -15.69
CA LYS A 37 -68.61 18.01 -15.45
C LYS A 37 -68.72 19.49 -15.79
N VAL A 38 -68.41 20.37 -14.83
CA VAL A 38 -68.51 21.83 -14.96
C VAL A 38 -67.12 22.42 -15.13
N LEU A 39 -66.93 23.26 -16.14
CA LEU A 39 -65.72 24.04 -16.32
C LEU A 39 -65.58 25.07 -15.20
N LEU A 40 -64.46 25.04 -14.46
CA LEU A 40 -64.19 25.97 -13.35
C LEU A 40 -63.23 27.10 -13.75
N LYS A 41 -62.11 26.76 -14.42
CA LYS A 41 -61.06 27.71 -14.81
C LYS A 41 -60.39 27.26 -16.11
N GLU A 42 -59.93 28.24 -16.88
CA GLU A 42 -59.15 28.03 -18.10
C GLU A 42 -57.99 29.04 -18.11
N GLU A 43 -56.76 28.53 -18.20
CA GLU A 43 -55.54 29.33 -18.27
C GLU A 43 -54.64 28.79 -19.40
N GLY A 44 -54.54 29.54 -20.50
CA GLY A 44 -53.79 29.12 -21.68
C GLY A 44 -54.37 27.85 -22.30
N ARG A 45 -53.57 26.77 -22.39
CA ARG A 45 -54.03 25.46 -22.88
C ARG A 45 -54.52 24.52 -21.76
N MET A 46 -54.61 25.00 -20.52
CA MET A 46 -54.98 24.19 -19.37
C MET A 46 -56.37 24.51 -18.87
N VAL A 47 -57.12 23.46 -18.53
CA VAL A 47 -58.54 23.56 -18.20
C VAL A 47 -58.85 22.74 -16.96
N LEU A 48 -59.52 23.33 -15.97
CA LEU A 48 -59.94 22.66 -14.73
C LEU A 48 -61.44 22.37 -14.76
N TYR A 49 -61.81 21.09 -14.65
CA TYR A 49 -63.19 20.64 -14.57
C TYR A 49 -63.53 20.11 -13.18
N ARG A 50 -64.75 20.38 -12.70
CA ARG A 50 -65.36 19.73 -11.55
C ARG A 50 -66.33 18.66 -12.01
N ASN A 51 -66.09 17.41 -11.66
CA ASN A 51 -67.01 16.30 -11.89
C ASN A 51 -67.99 16.17 -10.71
N ASN A 52 -69.26 16.55 -10.93
CA ASN A 52 -70.28 16.49 -9.90
C ASN A 52 -70.74 15.06 -9.56
N GLN A 53 -70.55 14.10 -10.47
CA GLN A 53 -70.98 12.71 -10.27
C GLN A 53 -70.01 11.92 -9.38
N CYS A 54 -68.71 12.17 -9.52
CA CYS A 54 -67.65 11.46 -8.80
C CYS A 54 -66.92 12.33 -7.76
N GLN A 55 -67.43 13.54 -7.46
CA GLN A 55 -66.80 14.53 -6.56
C GLN A 55 -65.28 14.65 -6.75
N SER A 56 -64.85 14.84 -8.00
CA SER A 56 -63.43 14.96 -8.36
C SER A 56 -63.16 16.18 -9.23
N TRP A 57 -61.93 16.67 -9.18
CA TRP A 57 -61.43 17.78 -9.97
C TRP A 57 -60.39 17.26 -10.95
N ASP A 58 -60.67 17.43 -12.24
CA ASP A 58 -59.85 16.98 -13.36
C ASP A 58 -59.13 18.17 -14.00
N CYS A 59 -57.79 18.14 -14.03
CA CYS A 59 -57.01 19.13 -14.78
C CYS A 59 -56.58 18.55 -16.13
N LEU A 60 -56.94 19.24 -17.21
CA LEU A 60 -56.68 18.83 -18.58
C LEU A 60 -55.71 19.80 -19.26
N LEU A 61 -54.86 19.26 -20.13
CA LEU A 61 -54.01 20.01 -21.04
C LEU A 61 -54.45 19.71 -22.49
N MET A 62 -54.76 20.78 -23.21
CA MET A 62 -55.17 20.74 -24.61
C MET A 62 -53.94 20.70 -25.52
N CYS A 63 -53.74 19.60 -26.24
CA CYS A 63 -52.65 19.45 -27.22
C CYS A 63 -53.18 19.76 -28.65
N PRO A 64 -52.69 20.81 -29.33
CA PRO A 64 -53.17 21.18 -30.67
C PRO A 64 -52.92 20.11 -31.74
N GLU A 65 -51.92 19.24 -31.55
CA GLU A 65 -51.58 18.19 -32.53
C GLU A 65 -52.62 17.05 -32.57
N THR A 66 -53.36 16.84 -31.47
CA THR A 66 -54.38 15.79 -31.34
C THR A 66 -55.68 16.37 -30.77
N PRO A 67 -56.50 17.06 -31.57
CA PRO A 67 -57.66 17.81 -31.06
C PRO A 67 -58.74 16.95 -30.38
N ASN A 68 -58.75 15.64 -30.64
CA ASN A 68 -59.71 14.69 -30.06
C ASN A 68 -59.23 14.04 -28.75
N VAL A 69 -57.96 14.21 -28.38
CA VAL A 69 -57.34 13.57 -27.21
C VAL A 69 -56.65 14.64 -26.36
N VAL A 70 -57.01 14.69 -25.09
CA VAL A 70 -56.46 15.64 -24.10
C VAL A 70 -55.70 14.90 -23.02
N LEU A 71 -54.65 15.55 -22.49
CA LEU A 71 -53.86 14.99 -21.40
C LEU A 71 -54.51 15.37 -20.06
N ARG A 72 -55.05 14.38 -19.34
CA ARG A 72 -55.45 14.57 -17.95
C ARG A 72 -54.21 14.54 -17.07
N LEU A 73 -53.86 15.65 -16.44
CA LEU A 73 -52.68 15.80 -15.59
C LEU A 73 -52.91 15.29 -14.17
N PHE A 74 -54.10 15.51 -13.61
CA PHE A 74 -54.52 14.95 -12.33
C PHE A 74 -56.05 14.81 -12.24
N GLN A 75 -56.48 13.93 -11.36
CA GLN A 75 -57.85 13.73 -10.89
C GLN A 75 -57.82 13.62 -9.36
N VAL A 76 -58.09 14.72 -8.66
CA VAL A 76 -58.03 14.79 -7.20
C VAL A 76 -59.43 14.86 -6.59
N GLY A 77 -59.59 14.33 -5.37
CA GLY A 77 -60.87 14.36 -4.64
C GLY A 77 -61.06 15.57 -3.72
N SER A 78 -60.07 16.48 -3.65
CA SER A 78 -60.10 17.67 -2.80
C SER A 78 -60.09 18.94 -3.66
N GLU A 79 -61.01 19.87 -3.38
CA GLU A 79 -61.06 21.19 -4.03
C GLU A 79 -59.82 22.02 -3.72
N GLU A 80 -59.31 21.92 -2.49
CA GLU A 80 -58.14 22.67 -2.01
C GLU A 80 -56.88 22.27 -2.79
N ASP A 81 -56.66 20.97 -2.98
CA ASP A 81 -55.53 20.46 -3.76
C ASP A 81 -55.62 20.91 -5.22
N ALA A 82 -56.82 20.81 -5.82
CA ALA A 82 -57.04 21.21 -7.22
C ALA A 82 -56.74 22.70 -7.43
N MET A 83 -57.21 23.56 -6.52
CA MET A 83 -57.02 25.00 -6.59
C MET A 83 -55.58 25.43 -6.25
N ASN A 84 -54.85 24.65 -5.46
CA ASN A 84 -53.43 24.88 -5.17
C ASN A 84 -52.51 24.50 -6.34
N TRP A 85 -52.74 23.33 -6.97
CA TRP A 85 -51.87 22.82 -8.04
C TRP A 85 -52.14 23.42 -9.42
N PHE A 86 -53.40 23.74 -9.74
CA PHE A 86 -53.78 24.24 -11.07
C PHE A 86 -52.98 25.49 -11.50
N PRO A 87 -52.87 26.56 -10.68
CA PRO A 87 -52.10 27.75 -11.07
C PRO A 87 -50.59 27.47 -11.22
N GLN A 88 -50.04 26.58 -10.38
CA GLN A 88 -48.63 26.19 -10.46
C GLN A 88 -48.33 25.44 -11.76
N TYR A 89 -49.22 24.53 -12.16
CA TYR A 89 -49.06 23.80 -13.41
C TYR A 89 -49.27 24.72 -14.61
N ALA A 90 -50.28 25.59 -14.59
CA ALA A 90 -50.54 26.55 -15.66
C ALA A 90 -49.34 27.47 -15.92
N LEU A 91 -48.69 27.97 -14.87
CA LEU A 91 -47.51 28.83 -14.98
C LEU A 91 -46.27 28.05 -15.43
N LYS A 92 -46.00 26.89 -14.83
CA LYS A 92 -44.73 26.17 -15.02
C LYS A 92 -44.71 25.28 -16.26
N LEU A 93 -45.84 24.75 -16.72
CA LEU A 93 -45.93 23.89 -17.90
C LEU A 93 -45.95 24.65 -19.22
N ARG A 94 -46.25 25.96 -19.18
CA ARG A 94 -46.35 26.80 -20.38
C ARG A 94 -45.16 26.70 -21.34
N PRO A 95 -43.91 26.81 -20.89
CA PRO A 95 -42.76 26.71 -21.78
C PRO A 95 -42.62 25.35 -22.46
N PHE A 96 -43.18 24.28 -21.88
CA PHE A 96 -42.96 22.92 -22.36
C PHE A 96 -43.94 22.54 -23.49
N TYR A 97 -45.22 22.93 -23.37
CA TYR A 97 -46.20 22.66 -24.44
C TYR A 97 -46.16 23.67 -25.59
N GLU A 98 -45.52 24.83 -25.39
CA GLU A 98 -45.31 25.82 -26.45
C GLU A 98 -44.13 25.44 -27.36
N THR A 99 -43.13 24.71 -26.84
CA THR A 99 -41.94 24.30 -27.59
C THR A 99 -41.99 22.86 -28.10
N LEU A 100 -42.64 21.94 -27.38
CA LEU A 100 -42.62 20.51 -27.72
C LEU A 100 -44.04 19.91 -27.75
N PRO A 101 -44.29 18.93 -28.65
CA PRO A 101 -45.50 18.14 -28.62
C PRO A 101 -45.47 17.23 -27.38
N LEU A 102 -46.30 17.54 -26.38
CA LEU A 102 -46.34 16.80 -25.13
C LEU A 102 -47.20 15.53 -25.26
N LYS A 103 -46.63 14.39 -24.86
CA LYS A 103 -47.33 13.10 -24.70
C LYS A 103 -47.44 12.73 -23.23
N ALA A 104 -48.31 11.78 -22.89
CA ALA A 104 -48.48 11.34 -21.49
C ALA A 104 -47.14 10.89 -20.85
N GLU A 105 -46.31 10.16 -21.60
CA GLU A 105 -45.01 9.65 -21.13
C GLU A 105 -43.99 10.76 -20.84
N THR A 106 -43.94 11.81 -21.66
CA THR A 106 -43.00 12.93 -21.47
C THR A 106 -43.51 13.95 -20.45
N THR A 107 -44.83 14.04 -20.27
CA THR A 107 -45.47 15.00 -19.36
C THR A 107 -45.48 14.51 -17.92
N GLN A 108 -45.56 13.19 -17.69
CA GLN A 108 -45.55 12.60 -16.37
C GLN A 108 -44.32 13.02 -15.54
N PRO A 109 -43.07 12.91 -16.03
CA PRO A 109 -41.89 13.37 -15.29
C PRO A 109 -41.91 14.86 -14.95
N ILE A 110 -42.39 15.72 -15.87
CA ILE A 110 -42.46 17.17 -15.67
C ILE A 110 -43.44 17.51 -14.54
N VAL A 111 -44.62 16.90 -14.59
CA VAL A 111 -45.69 17.09 -13.59
C VAL A 111 -45.26 16.54 -12.23
N ASP A 112 -44.60 15.38 -12.20
CA ASP A 112 -44.05 14.82 -10.98
C ASP A 112 -42.96 15.72 -10.37
N CYS A 113 -42.09 16.32 -11.20
CA CYS A 113 -41.10 17.29 -10.74
C CYS A 113 -41.74 18.54 -10.11
N ILE A 114 -42.77 19.10 -10.74
CA ILE A 114 -43.48 20.29 -10.21
C ILE A 114 -44.07 19.97 -8.83
N ARG A 115 -44.64 18.77 -8.67
CA ARG A 115 -45.25 18.36 -7.40
C ARG A 115 -44.23 18.08 -6.31
N ASN A 116 -43.13 17.39 -6.65
CA ASN A 116 -42.09 17.04 -5.69
C ASN A 116 -41.25 18.25 -5.27
N HIS A 117 -41.12 19.26 -6.15
CA HIS A 117 -40.36 20.48 -5.91
C HIS A 117 -41.15 21.74 -6.32
N PRO A 118 -42.11 22.19 -5.50
CA PRO A 118 -42.96 23.35 -5.81
C PRO A 118 -42.20 24.68 -5.90
N ASP A 119 -40.99 24.75 -5.37
CA ASP A 119 -40.09 25.90 -5.39
C ASP A 119 -39.26 26.01 -6.70
N TRP A 120 -39.20 24.93 -7.49
CA TRP A 120 -38.41 24.92 -8.72
C TRP A 120 -39.02 25.79 -9.81
N SER A 121 -38.16 26.55 -10.50
CA SER A 121 -38.54 27.31 -11.70
C SER A 121 -38.69 26.39 -12.92
N SER A 122 -39.31 26.89 -14.01
CA SER A 122 -39.39 26.12 -15.26
C SER A 122 -38.01 25.78 -15.83
N ALA A 123 -36.98 26.57 -15.53
CA ALA A 123 -35.60 26.27 -15.91
C ALA A 123 -35.02 25.08 -15.13
N HIS A 124 -35.27 24.96 -13.82
CA HIS A 124 -34.85 23.79 -13.04
C HIS A 124 -35.51 22.52 -13.57
N ILE A 125 -36.81 22.60 -13.86
CA ILE A 125 -37.57 21.45 -14.39
C ILE A 125 -37.03 21.05 -15.77
N ALA A 126 -36.76 22.01 -16.67
CA ALA A 126 -36.20 21.70 -17.99
C ALA A 126 -34.86 20.97 -17.91
N VAL A 127 -33.99 21.37 -16.98
CA VAL A 127 -32.71 20.69 -16.72
C VAL A 127 -32.92 19.31 -16.11
N GLU A 128 -33.81 19.17 -15.12
CA GLU A 128 -34.07 17.88 -14.46
C GLU A 128 -34.69 16.86 -15.42
N THR A 129 -35.57 17.30 -16.32
CA THR A 129 -36.20 16.41 -17.31
C THR A 129 -35.36 16.22 -18.58
N GLY A 130 -34.25 16.95 -18.73
CA GLY A 130 -33.35 16.86 -19.90
C GLY A 130 -33.95 17.46 -21.17
N LEU A 131 -34.94 18.36 -21.04
CA LEU A 131 -35.65 18.98 -22.16
C LEU A 131 -34.91 20.23 -22.62
N ARG A 132 -33.77 20.00 -23.26
CA ARG A 132 -32.82 21.02 -23.73
C ARG A 132 -33.44 22.08 -24.64
N GLU A 133 -34.31 21.69 -25.56
CA GLU A 133 -34.97 22.64 -26.47
C GLU A 133 -35.84 23.68 -25.73
N CYS A 134 -36.39 23.32 -24.56
CA CYS A 134 -37.19 24.24 -23.74
C CYS A 134 -36.34 25.34 -23.10
N LEU A 135 -35.02 25.16 -22.98
CA LEU A 135 -34.13 26.17 -22.43
C LEU A 135 -34.11 27.44 -23.29
N LYS A 136 -34.32 27.33 -24.60
CA LYS A 136 -34.36 28.46 -25.54
C LYS A 136 -35.62 29.33 -25.39
N HIS A 137 -36.63 28.87 -24.65
CA HIS A 137 -37.87 29.62 -24.48
C HIS A 137 -37.65 30.89 -23.64
N ASN A 138 -38.17 32.04 -24.09
CA ASN A 138 -37.97 33.34 -23.44
C ASN A 138 -38.32 33.34 -21.94
N TYR A 139 -39.39 32.64 -21.56
CA TYR A 139 -39.78 32.53 -20.15
C TYR A 139 -38.76 31.73 -19.33
N VAL A 140 -38.18 30.67 -19.89
CA VAL A 140 -37.16 29.84 -19.22
C VAL A 140 -35.84 30.61 -19.12
N GLN A 141 -35.45 31.34 -20.17
CA GLN A 141 -34.29 32.23 -20.16
C GLN A 141 -34.38 33.29 -19.05
N SER A 142 -35.56 33.88 -18.84
CA SER A 142 -35.77 34.84 -17.74
C SER A 142 -35.53 34.24 -16.33
N GLN A 143 -35.58 32.91 -16.20
CA GLN A 143 -35.44 32.16 -14.96
C GLN A 143 -34.14 31.34 -14.88
N ILE A 144 -33.19 31.54 -15.81
CA ILE A 144 -31.97 30.73 -15.91
C ILE A 144 -31.05 30.85 -14.68
N ASN A 145 -31.18 31.97 -13.96
CA ASN A 145 -30.44 32.27 -12.72
C ASN A 145 -31.35 32.25 -11.47
N ALA A 146 -32.57 31.72 -11.60
CA ALA A 146 -33.48 31.57 -10.46
C ALA A 146 -32.87 30.62 -9.42
N ARG A 147 -33.24 30.81 -8.16
CA ARG A 147 -32.74 29.99 -7.05
C ARG A 147 -33.88 29.18 -6.46
N ASP A 148 -33.66 27.89 -6.27
CA ASP A 148 -34.59 27.00 -5.58
C ASP A 148 -34.55 27.22 -4.04
N ALA A 149 -35.30 26.41 -3.29
CA ALA A 149 -35.32 26.45 -1.83
C ALA A 149 -33.97 26.06 -1.21
N ALA A 150 -33.07 25.39 -1.92
CA ALA A 150 -31.69 25.15 -1.47
C ALA A 150 -30.73 26.27 -1.90
N GLY A 151 -31.21 27.26 -2.65
CA GLY A 151 -30.40 28.32 -3.25
C GLY A 151 -29.67 27.90 -4.53
N GLN A 152 -29.91 26.68 -5.03
CA GLN A 152 -29.29 26.14 -6.22
C GLN A 152 -29.92 26.78 -7.47
N THR A 153 -29.12 26.93 -8.52
CA THR A 153 -29.57 27.39 -9.83
C THR A 153 -29.75 26.22 -10.79
N PRO A 154 -30.43 26.40 -11.94
CA PRO A 154 -30.51 25.37 -12.97
C PRO A 154 -29.12 24.84 -13.40
N LEU A 155 -28.10 25.70 -13.40
CA LEU A 155 -26.72 25.30 -13.69
C LEU A 155 -26.12 24.37 -12.62
N HIS A 156 -26.43 24.59 -11.32
CA HIS A 156 -26.02 23.67 -10.26
C HIS A 156 -26.62 22.28 -10.47
N ARG A 157 -27.92 22.21 -10.84
CA ARG A 157 -28.61 20.95 -11.13
C ARG A 157 -28.05 20.24 -12.36
N ALA A 158 -27.74 20.99 -13.42
CA ALA A 158 -27.10 20.42 -14.61
C ALA A 158 -25.74 19.78 -14.27
N CYS A 159 -24.95 20.46 -13.44
CA CYS A 159 -23.66 19.95 -12.96
C CYS A 159 -23.85 18.73 -12.03
N GLU A 160 -24.83 18.77 -11.13
CA GLU A 160 -25.15 17.67 -10.21
C GLU A 160 -25.64 16.42 -10.94
N ARG A 161 -26.37 16.58 -12.06
CA ARG A 161 -26.85 15.47 -12.88
C ARG A 161 -25.75 14.82 -13.73
N GLY A 162 -24.68 15.55 -14.03
CA GLY A 162 -23.64 15.05 -14.91
C GLY A 162 -23.88 15.32 -16.40
N ASP A 163 -24.82 16.19 -16.77
CA ASP A 163 -25.18 16.43 -18.18
C ASP A 163 -24.29 17.51 -18.80
N SER A 164 -23.16 17.09 -19.37
CA SER A 164 -22.17 18.00 -19.98
C SER A 164 -22.71 18.79 -21.18
N VAL A 165 -23.67 18.23 -21.94
CA VAL A 165 -24.27 18.91 -23.08
C VAL A 165 -25.20 20.03 -22.60
N CYS A 166 -26.05 19.72 -21.61
CA CYS A 166 -26.90 20.72 -20.98
C CYS A 166 -26.08 21.85 -20.33
N VAL A 167 -24.99 21.52 -19.61
CA VAL A 167 -24.08 22.53 -19.04
C VAL A 167 -23.49 23.42 -20.13
N LYS A 168 -23.07 22.84 -21.26
CA LYS A 168 -22.53 23.60 -22.40
C LYS A 168 -23.58 24.55 -23.00
N GLU A 169 -24.80 24.08 -23.25
CA GLU A 169 -25.89 24.91 -23.77
C GLU A 169 -26.29 26.04 -22.80
N LEU A 170 -26.34 25.76 -21.49
CA LEU A 170 -26.62 26.76 -20.46
C LEU A 170 -25.56 27.88 -20.43
N LEU A 171 -24.28 27.54 -20.66
CA LEU A 171 -23.18 28.49 -20.63
C LEU A 171 -23.00 29.24 -21.96
N GLU A 172 -23.11 28.55 -23.09
CA GLU A 172 -22.87 29.12 -24.42
C GLU A 172 -24.09 29.87 -24.97
N GLU A 173 -25.29 29.30 -24.85
CA GLU A 173 -26.51 29.85 -25.46
C GLU A 173 -27.31 30.70 -24.46
N SER A 174 -27.39 30.25 -23.19
CA SER A 174 -28.28 30.89 -22.19
C SER A 174 -27.57 31.87 -21.24
N GLN A 175 -26.25 32.04 -21.38
CA GLN A 175 -25.42 32.92 -20.55
C GLN A 175 -25.66 32.78 -19.03
N ALA A 176 -25.80 31.54 -18.55
CA ALA A 176 -26.01 31.25 -17.14
C ALA A 176 -24.82 31.72 -16.29
N ARG A 177 -25.11 32.30 -15.11
CA ARG A 177 -24.08 32.81 -14.19
C ARG A 177 -23.42 31.69 -13.40
N THR A 178 -22.09 31.71 -13.34
CA THR A 178 -21.27 30.73 -12.63
C THR A 178 -20.84 31.16 -11.22
N ASP A 179 -21.13 32.40 -10.84
CA ASP A 179 -20.73 33.01 -9.56
C ASP A 179 -21.78 32.90 -8.45
N ILE A 180 -22.99 32.45 -8.79
CA ILE A 180 -24.09 32.31 -7.83
C ILE A 180 -23.78 31.15 -6.87
N LYS A 181 -23.87 31.43 -5.57
CA LYS A 181 -23.68 30.43 -4.51
C LYS A 181 -25.01 29.94 -3.96
N ASP A 182 -25.08 28.65 -3.64
CA ASP A 182 -26.21 28.02 -2.95
C ASP A 182 -26.24 28.37 -1.45
N ARG A 183 -27.18 27.77 -0.68
CA ARG A 183 -27.25 27.97 0.78
C ARG A 183 -26.04 27.43 1.54
N ASN A 184 -25.28 26.50 0.99
CA ASN A 184 -24.03 25.97 1.56
C ASN A 184 -22.80 26.79 1.12
N GLY A 185 -22.99 27.83 0.29
CA GLY A 185 -21.90 28.61 -0.29
C GLY A 185 -21.21 27.90 -1.46
N GLU A 186 -21.77 26.80 -1.97
CA GLU A 186 -21.24 26.06 -3.11
C GLU A 186 -21.53 26.81 -4.41
N THR A 187 -20.53 26.85 -5.30
CA THR A 187 -20.67 27.32 -6.69
C THR A 187 -21.04 26.13 -7.60
N PRO A 188 -21.48 26.36 -8.85
CA PRO A 188 -21.69 25.28 -9.81
C PRO A 188 -20.44 24.41 -10.00
N MET A 189 -19.25 25.00 -9.84
CA MET A 189 -17.98 24.28 -9.88
C MET A 189 -17.85 23.24 -8.76
N HIS A 190 -18.35 23.55 -7.54
CA HIS A 190 -18.41 22.58 -6.45
C HIS A 190 -19.36 21.44 -6.77
N SER A 191 -20.53 21.74 -7.36
CA SER A 191 -21.49 20.70 -7.78
C SER A 191 -20.89 19.80 -8.86
N ALA A 192 -20.16 20.36 -9.82
CA ALA A 192 -19.44 19.60 -10.84
C ALA A 192 -18.32 18.73 -10.24
N ALA A 193 -17.57 19.24 -9.25
CA ALA A 193 -16.51 18.50 -8.55
C ALA A 193 -17.01 17.30 -7.73
N LYS A 194 -18.31 17.24 -7.41
CA LYS A 194 -18.93 16.05 -6.80
C LYS A 194 -19.05 14.88 -7.78
N GLN A 195 -19.11 15.19 -9.07
CA GLN A 195 -19.15 14.23 -10.16
C GLN A 195 -17.73 13.84 -10.60
N ASP A 196 -17.59 12.61 -11.10
CA ASP A 196 -16.32 12.10 -11.63
C ASP A 196 -16.16 12.39 -13.13
N SER A 197 -16.99 13.28 -13.70
CA SER A 197 -16.96 13.61 -15.13
C SER A 197 -16.04 14.80 -15.39
N PRO A 198 -14.89 14.59 -16.05
CA PRO A 198 -13.97 15.68 -16.36
C PRO A 198 -14.54 16.66 -17.41
N GLN A 199 -15.47 16.21 -18.25
CA GLN A 199 -16.03 17.01 -19.35
C GLN A 199 -16.78 18.25 -18.84
N ILE A 200 -17.53 18.11 -17.74
CA ILE A 200 -18.28 19.23 -17.15
C ILE A 200 -17.31 20.29 -16.62
N ILE A 201 -16.23 19.83 -15.98
CA ILE A 201 -15.21 20.70 -15.41
C ILE A 201 -14.46 21.43 -16.53
N GLN A 202 -14.09 20.73 -17.59
CA GLN A 202 -13.45 21.33 -18.77
C GLN A 202 -14.34 22.40 -19.43
N VAL A 203 -15.63 22.11 -19.60
CA VAL A 203 -16.61 23.08 -20.15
C VAL A 203 -16.70 24.32 -19.24
N LEU A 204 -16.77 24.15 -17.92
CA LEU A 204 -16.78 25.26 -16.97
C LEU A 204 -15.47 26.07 -17.02
N CYS A 205 -14.31 25.42 -17.03
CA CYS A 205 -13.00 26.09 -17.08
C CYS A 205 -12.78 26.88 -18.38
N SER A 206 -13.32 26.43 -19.51
CA SER A 206 -13.18 27.11 -20.81
C SER A 206 -13.72 28.55 -20.85
N ARG A 207 -14.63 28.91 -19.94
CA ARG A 207 -15.26 30.23 -19.85
C ARG A 207 -14.70 31.11 -18.72
N LEU A 208 -13.50 30.80 -18.18
CA LEU A 208 -12.88 31.52 -17.06
C LEU A 208 -13.82 31.57 -15.83
N CYS A 209 -14.20 30.40 -15.31
CA CYS A 209 -14.98 30.33 -14.07
C CYS A 209 -14.20 30.94 -12.90
N SER A 210 -14.75 32.00 -12.29
CA SER A 210 -14.20 32.61 -11.06
C SER A 210 -14.23 31.66 -9.86
N GLY A 211 -15.12 30.66 -9.89
CA GLY A 211 -15.41 29.76 -8.77
C GLY A 211 -14.41 28.61 -8.54
N VAL A 212 -13.35 28.47 -9.33
CA VAL A 212 -12.41 27.31 -9.24
C VAL A 212 -11.67 27.26 -7.91
N ASN A 213 -11.40 28.42 -7.31
CA ASN A 213 -10.68 28.56 -6.03
C ASN A 213 -11.56 29.19 -4.92
N GLU A 214 -12.86 29.33 -5.17
CA GLU A 214 -13.80 29.88 -4.18
C GLU A 214 -14.06 28.88 -3.06
N LEU A 215 -14.19 29.40 -1.84
CA LEU A 215 -14.50 28.59 -0.67
C LEU A 215 -16.01 28.56 -0.43
N ASN A 216 -16.54 27.36 -0.13
CA ASN A 216 -17.88 27.18 0.41
C ASN A 216 -17.93 27.53 1.92
N LYS A 217 -19.10 27.41 2.56
CA LYS A 217 -19.26 27.70 4.00
C LYS A 217 -18.46 26.77 4.92
N ASN A 218 -18.07 25.59 4.44
CA ASN A 218 -17.21 24.66 5.16
C ASN A 218 -15.72 24.98 4.98
N GLY A 219 -15.38 26.03 4.20
CA GLY A 219 -14.01 26.35 3.83
C GLY A 219 -13.41 25.33 2.88
N GLU A 220 -14.20 24.69 2.02
CA GLU A 220 -13.71 23.77 0.98
C GLU A 220 -13.70 24.49 -0.38
N THR A 221 -12.66 24.29 -1.19
CA THR A 221 -12.69 24.60 -2.63
C THR A 221 -13.27 23.43 -3.41
N PRO A 222 -13.62 23.58 -4.70
CA PRO A 222 -13.99 22.45 -5.55
C PRO A 222 -12.96 21.31 -5.54
N LEU A 223 -11.67 21.65 -5.46
CA LEU A 223 -10.58 20.66 -5.36
C LEU A 223 -10.63 19.88 -4.04
N HIS A 224 -10.95 20.55 -2.91
CA HIS A 224 -11.15 19.86 -1.62
C HIS A 224 -12.34 18.90 -1.68
N VAL A 225 -13.44 19.29 -2.32
CA VAL A 225 -14.63 18.45 -2.47
C VAL A 225 -14.32 17.20 -3.30
N ALA A 226 -13.61 17.36 -4.42
CA ALA A 226 -13.18 16.24 -5.27
C ALA A 226 -12.26 15.27 -4.49
N CYS A 227 -11.30 15.81 -3.73
CA CYS A 227 -10.39 15.04 -2.89
C CYS A 227 -11.09 14.30 -1.75
N ARG A 228 -12.13 14.90 -1.15
CA ARG A 228 -12.93 14.27 -0.10
C ARG A 228 -13.79 13.12 -0.62
N LEU A 229 -14.24 13.20 -1.87
CA LEU A 229 -15.12 12.22 -2.51
C LEU A 229 -14.36 11.18 -3.37
N GLY A 230 -13.03 11.27 -3.45
CA GLY A 230 -12.20 10.35 -4.23
C GLY A 230 -12.38 10.47 -5.75
N ARG A 231 -12.75 11.65 -6.26
CA ARG A 231 -13.01 11.89 -7.69
C ARG A 231 -11.73 12.23 -8.45
N VAL A 232 -10.99 11.20 -8.87
CA VAL A 232 -9.64 11.35 -9.45
C VAL A 232 -9.67 12.14 -10.77
N GLU A 233 -10.60 11.82 -11.66
CA GLU A 233 -10.71 12.50 -12.96
C GLU A 233 -11.15 13.96 -12.79
N ALA A 234 -11.98 14.23 -11.77
CA ALA A 234 -12.37 15.59 -11.42
C ALA A 234 -11.19 16.38 -10.85
N VAL A 235 -10.36 15.79 -9.98
CA VAL A 235 -9.13 16.41 -9.46
C VAL A 235 -8.22 16.80 -10.62
N LYS A 236 -7.98 15.88 -11.55
CA LYS A 236 -7.15 16.13 -12.73
C LYS A 236 -7.70 17.27 -13.59
N ALA A 237 -8.99 17.25 -13.92
CA ALA A 237 -9.61 18.30 -14.71
C ALA A 237 -9.61 19.67 -14.02
N LEU A 238 -9.75 19.70 -12.69
CA LEU A 238 -9.65 20.94 -11.91
C LEU A 238 -8.23 21.51 -11.93
N LEU A 239 -7.21 20.67 -11.78
CA LEU A 239 -5.80 21.07 -11.82
C LEU A 239 -5.42 21.59 -13.22
N ASP A 240 -5.80 20.88 -14.28
CA ASP A 240 -5.64 21.32 -15.68
C ASP A 240 -6.40 22.63 -15.94
N GLY A 241 -7.52 22.83 -15.26
CA GLY A 241 -8.38 24.01 -15.31
C GLY A 241 -7.91 25.22 -14.48
N GLY A 242 -6.73 25.16 -13.86
CA GLY A 242 -6.13 26.25 -13.09
C GLY A 242 -6.53 26.30 -11.60
N ALA A 243 -7.02 25.19 -11.04
CA ALA A 243 -7.20 25.08 -9.59
C ALA A 243 -5.85 25.15 -8.88
N LYS A 244 -5.78 25.97 -7.83
CA LYS A 244 -4.56 26.11 -7.04
C LYS A 244 -4.55 25.15 -5.86
N CYS A 245 -3.42 24.48 -5.68
CA CYS A 245 -3.19 23.60 -4.54
C CYS A 245 -2.83 24.35 -3.25
N ASP A 246 -2.53 25.65 -3.33
CA ASP A 246 -2.09 26.50 -2.20
C ASP A 246 -3.24 27.14 -1.40
N VAL A 247 -4.50 26.88 -1.78
CA VAL A 247 -5.65 27.42 -1.06
C VAL A 247 -5.89 26.61 0.20
N ILE A 248 -5.74 27.26 1.36
CA ILE A 248 -5.97 26.64 2.66
C ILE A 248 -7.48 26.59 2.92
N GLY A 249 -8.02 25.38 3.02
CA GLY A 249 -9.39 25.13 3.43
C GLY A 249 -9.55 24.87 4.93
N GLY A 250 -10.76 24.51 5.35
CA GLY A 250 -11.09 24.19 6.75
C GLY A 250 -10.38 22.95 7.33
N SER A 251 -9.74 22.14 6.47
CA SER A 251 -8.94 20.97 6.87
C SER A 251 -7.50 21.01 6.38
N GLY A 252 -6.98 22.22 6.14
CA GLY A 252 -5.66 22.44 5.53
C GLY A 252 -5.74 22.50 4.01
N TYR A 253 -4.63 22.20 3.33
CA TYR A 253 -4.56 22.15 1.86
C TYR A 253 -5.34 20.96 1.26
N PRO A 254 -5.66 20.96 -0.05
CA PRO A 254 -6.38 19.86 -0.70
C PRO A 254 -5.74 18.48 -0.51
N ILE A 255 -4.40 18.42 -0.48
CA ILE A 255 -3.66 17.18 -0.19
C ILE A 255 -4.00 16.65 1.20
N HIS A 256 -4.16 17.51 2.22
CA HIS A 256 -4.55 17.10 3.57
C HIS A 256 -5.96 16.51 3.61
N SER A 257 -6.90 17.07 2.83
CA SER A 257 -8.22 16.46 2.65
C SER A 257 -8.11 15.08 2.01
N ALA A 258 -7.36 14.93 0.91
CA ALA A 258 -7.15 13.63 0.27
C ALA A 258 -6.51 12.61 1.25
N MET A 259 -5.52 13.02 2.03
CA MET A 259 -4.89 12.20 3.07
C MET A 259 -5.87 11.80 4.18
N LYS A 260 -6.74 12.72 4.62
CA LYS A 260 -7.74 12.47 5.66
C LYS A 260 -8.76 11.41 5.23
N TYR A 261 -9.11 11.36 3.95
CA TYR A 261 -10.04 10.36 3.40
C TYR A 261 -9.34 9.14 2.78
N SER A 262 -8.01 9.10 2.81
CA SER A 262 -7.17 8.02 2.25
C SER A 262 -7.33 7.84 0.73
N GLU A 263 -7.57 8.92 0.00
CA GLU A 263 -7.83 8.89 -1.44
C GLU A 263 -6.53 8.92 -2.25
N LYS A 264 -5.99 7.72 -2.51
CA LYS A 264 -4.70 7.51 -3.20
C LYS A 264 -4.59 8.24 -4.53
N GLY A 265 -5.55 8.03 -5.44
CA GLY A 265 -5.50 8.59 -6.79
C GLY A 265 -5.47 10.12 -6.77
N CYS A 266 -6.21 10.74 -5.84
CA CYS A 266 -6.21 12.18 -5.69
C CYS A 266 -4.85 12.72 -5.23
N VAL A 267 -4.17 12.02 -4.30
CA VAL A 267 -2.83 12.42 -3.83
C VAL A 267 -1.80 12.32 -4.95
N GLU A 268 -1.82 11.24 -5.73
CA GLU A 268 -0.89 11.07 -6.86
C GLU A 268 -1.08 12.17 -7.91
N GLU A 269 -2.32 12.51 -8.27
CA GLU A 269 -2.58 13.59 -9.24
C GLU A 269 -2.17 14.98 -8.70
N ILE A 270 -2.41 15.25 -7.41
CA ILE A 270 -1.95 16.51 -6.79
C ILE A 270 -0.43 16.61 -6.81
N LEU A 271 0.29 15.54 -6.45
CA LEU A 271 1.75 15.53 -6.42
C LEU A 271 2.38 15.62 -7.81
N LYS A 272 1.70 15.10 -8.84
CA LYS A 272 2.10 15.28 -10.24
C LYS A 272 1.98 16.74 -10.69
N ALA A 273 0.90 17.42 -10.29
CA ALA A 273 0.66 18.81 -10.68
C ALA A 273 1.51 19.81 -9.87
N ASP A 274 1.63 19.61 -8.56
CA ASP A 274 2.41 20.44 -7.65
C ASP A 274 3.20 19.59 -6.66
N PRO A 275 4.46 19.23 -6.98
CA PRO A 275 5.34 18.49 -6.07
C PRO A 275 5.61 19.21 -4.74
N GLY A 276 5.42 20.53 -4.67
CA GLY A 276 5.63 21.32 -3.44
C GLY A 276 4.66 20.97 -2.32
N GLN A 277 3.50 20.37 -2.65
CA GLN A 277 2.49 19.96 -1.67
C GLN A 277 3.00 18.88 -0.70
N ILE A 278 4.08 18.17 -1.02
CA ILE A 278 4.65 17.12 -0.18
C ILE A 278 5.17 17.64 1.18
N GLN A 279 5.52 18.93 1.25
CA GLN A 279 5.97 19.61 2.48
C GLN A 279 4.97 20.65 2.98
N ALA A 280 3.75 20.67 2.43
CA ALA A 280 2.73 21.62 2.86
C ALA A 280 2.34 21.35 4.32
N GLU A 281 2.43 22.36 5.17
CA GLU A 281 2.07 22.24 6.58
C GLU A 281 0.58 22.49 6.80
N ASP A 282 -0.10 21.63 7.55
CA ASP A 282 -1.43 21.95 8.03
C ASP A 282 -1.41 23.20 8.94
N SER A 283 -2.43 24.04 8.78
CA SER A 283 -2.68 25.26 9.53
C SER A 283 -2.77 25.03 11.05
N LEU A 284 -3.38 23.94 11.51
CA LEU A 284 -3.68 23.72 12.92
C LEU A 284 -2.49 23.13 13.69
N TYR A 285 -1.90 22.05 13.17
CA TYR A 285 -0.83 21.33 13.87
C TYR A 285 0.56 21.54 13.26
N GLY A 286 0.67 22.17 12.08
CA GLY A 286 1.93 22.28 11.34
C GLY A 286 2.47 20.94 10.83
N GLY A 287 1.60 19.92 10.68
CA GLY A 287 2.01 18.60 10.20
C GLY A 287 1.98 18.54 8.67
N THR A 288 3.00 17.93 8.08
CA THR A 288 3.06 17.59 6.64
C THR A 288 2.02 16.51 6.28
N PRO A 289 1.74 16.23 4.98
CA PRO A 289 0.83 15.15 4.58
C PRO A 289 1.19 13.79 5.21
N LEU A 290 2.48 13.54 5.47
CA LEU A 290 2.97 12.33 6.12
C LEU A 290 2.43 12.16 7.55
N HIS A 291 2.16 13.24 8.28
CA HIS A 291 1.59 13.17 9.63
C HIS A 291 0.14 12.65 9.63
N TRP A 292 -0.56 12.81 8.51
CA TRP A 292 -1.97 12.47 8.37
C TRP A 292 -2.20 11.09 7.75
N THR A 293 -1.14 10.38 7.36
CA THR A 293 -1.23 9.04 6.73
C THR A 293 -1.94 8.04 7.62
N LYS A 294 -2.89 7.30 7.04
CA LYS A 294 -3.63 6.23 7.74
C LYS A 294 -3.17 4.84 7.36
N THR A 295 -2.74 4.65 6.12
CA THR A 295 -2.40 3.35 5.53
C THR A 295 -0.95 3.30 5.11
N ALA A 296 -0.37 2.10 5.09
CA ALA A 296 0.99 1.86 4.62
C ALA A 296 1.20 2.32 3.16
N GLU A 297 0.18 2.14 2.31
CA GLU A 297 0.23 2.55 0.92
C GLU A 297 0.38 4.06 0.75
N MET A 298 -0.38 4.85 1.52
CA MET A 298 -0.28 6.31 1.48
C MET A 298 1.09 6.78 2.00
N CYS A 299 1.63 6.13 3.04
CA CYS A 299 3.00 6.40 3.48
C CYS A 299 4.00 6.17 2.34
N ARG A 300 3.92 5.02 1.65
CA ARG A 300 4.85 4.66 0.56
C ARG A 300 4.84 5.69 -0.56
N ILE A 301 3.66 6.11 -1.02
CA ILE A 301 3.53 7.11 -2.10
C ILE A 301 4.23 8.42 -1.71
N LEU A 302 3.99 8.92 -0.51
CA LEU A 302 4.63 10.17 -0.05
C LEU A 302 6.15 10.03 0.07
N LEU A 303 6.64 8.87 0.51
CA LEU A 303 8.07 8.59 0.65
C LEU A 303 8.77 8.44 -0.71
N GLU A 304 8.11 7.81 -1.69
CA GLU A 304 8.60 7.70 -3.07
C GLU A 304 8.75 9.07 -3.74
N HIS A 305 7.93 10.05 -3.36
CA HIS A 305 8.02 11.44 -3.82
C HIS A 305 9.00 12.30 -2.98
N GLY A 306 9.80 11.70 -2.10
CA GLY A 306 10.87 12.39 -1.36
C GLY A 306 10.42 13.17 -0.13
N CYS A 307 9.34 12.76 0.54
CA CYS A 307 8.91 13.40 1.79
C CYS A 307 9.95 13.26 2.91
N ALA A 308 10.05 14.30 3.77
CA ALA A 308 10.94 14.30 4.91
C ALA A 308 10.36 13.45 6.05
N VAL A 309 10.92 12.25 6.26
CA VAL A 309 10.43 11.26 7.24
C VAL A 309 10.44 11.79 8.67
N ASN A 310 11.48 12.54 9.01
CA ASN A 310 11.77 12.99 10.38
C ASN A 310 11.35 14.45 10.64
N TYR A 311 10.43 14.99 9.82
CA TYR A 311 9.89 16.32 10.02
C TYR A 311 9.16 16.44 11.36
N LEU A 312 9.34 17.57 12.05
CA LEU A 312 8.65 17.86 13.31
C LEU A 312 7.53 18.87 13.05
N SER A 313 6.32 18.52 13.45
CA SER A 313 5.17 19.42 13.43
C SER A 313 5.38 20.61 14.39
N LYS A 314 4.47 21.59 14.38
CA LYS A 314 4.47 22.68 15.37
C LYS A 314 4.22 22.19 16.80
N THR A 315 3.62 21.01 16.96
CA THR A 315 3.48 20.33 18.26
C THR A 315 4.75 19.59 18.67
N GLY A 316 5.79 19.61 17.84
CA GLY A 316 7.06 18.91 18.05
C GLY A 316 6.99 17.43 17.71
N GLU A 317 5.93 16.94 17.07
CA GLU A 317 5.75 15.51 16.80
C GLU A 317 6.20 15.13 15.40
N THR A 318 6.79 13.94 15.24
CA THR A 318 7.01 13.36 13.90
C THR A 318 5.82 12.52 13.45
N ALA A 319 5.76 12.19 12.16
CA ALA A 319 4.75 11.26 11.63
C ALA A 319 4.76 9.92 12.39
N LEU A 320 5.93 9.42 12.80
CA LEU A 320 6.05 8.21 13.62
C LEU A 320 5.34 8.35 14.97
N HIS A 321 5.47 9.49 15.66
CA HIS A 321 4.75 9.74 16.91
C HIS A 321 3.23 9.66 16.73
N ILE A 322 2.70 10.27 15.65
CA ILE A 322 1.26 10.25 15.36
C ILE A 322 0.76 8.84 15.03
N LEU A 323 1.50 8.09 14.20
CA LEU A 323 1.15 6.71 13.86
C LEU A 323 1.18 5.80 15.10
N THR A 324 2.17 5.99 15.97
CA THR A 324 2.27 5.26 17.23
C THR A 324 1.13 5.61 18.19
N LYS A 325 0.78 6.90 18.38
CA LYS A 325 -0.38 7.30 19.20
C LYS A 325 -1.70 6.71 18.72
N ARG A 326 -1.80 6.40 17.42
CA ARG A 326 -3.01 5.86 16.78
C ARG A 326 -2.98 4.35 16.59
N GLY A 327 -1.93 3.65 17.02
CA GLY A 327 -1.79 2.20 16.87
C GLY A 327 -1.70 1.71 15.42
N ARG A 328 -1.19 2.53 14.49
CA ARG A 328 -1.12 2.20 13.06
C ARG A 328 0.18 1.44 12.75
N PHE A 329 0.25 0.16 13.13
CA PHE A 329 1.45 -0.68 13.01
C PHE A 329 2.05 -0.71 11.59
N GLU A 330 1.28 -1.13 10.58
CA GLU A 330 1.75 -1.25 9.20
C GLU A 330 2.32 0.06 8.63
N ALA A 331 1.64 1.19 8.88
CA ALA A 331 2.11 2.49 8.43
C ALA A 331 3.39 2.93 9.17
N ALA A 332 3.51 2.60 10.47
CA ALA A 332 4.71 2.88 11.24
C ALA A 332 5.90 2.03 10.77
N MET A 333 5.66 0.76 10.40
CA MET A 333 6.68 -0.10 9.80
C MET A 333 7.21 0.47 8.48
N VAL A 334 6.35 1.02 7.63
CA VAL A 334 6.79 1.74 6.42
C VAL A 334 7.72 2.91 6.79
N LEU A 335 7.38 3.71 7.81
CA LEU A 335 8.25 4.82 8.23
C LEU A 335 9.61 4.31 8.76
N LEU A 336 9.61 3.32 9.64
CA LEU A 336 10.84 2.75 10.23
C LEU A 336 11.76 2.16 9.15
N THR A 337 11.18 1.45 8.18
CA THR A 337 11.92 0.87 7.05
C THR A 337 12.41 1.92 6.05
N HIS A 338 11.92 3.16 6.11
CA HIS A 338 12.41 4.29 5.30
C HIS A 338 13.27 5.28 6.10
N GLY A 339 13.76 4.88 7.28
CA GLY A 339 14.72 5.66 8.06
C GLY A 339 14.10 6.62 9.07
N ALA A 340 12.88 6.37 9.53
CA ALA A 340 12.31 7.11 10.65
C ALA A 340 13.13 6.87 11.92
N ASN A 341 13.52 7.96 12.57
CA ASN A 341 14.29 7.91 13.81
C ASN A 341 13.34 7.76 15.02
N ALA A 342 13.34 6.57 15.61
CA ALA A 342 12.53 6.25 16.79
C ALA A 342 12.93 7.01 18.07
N ASN A 343 14.12 7.62 18.09
CA ASN A 343 14.69 8.31 19.26
C ASN A 343 14.44 9.83 19.27
N LEU A 344 13.78 10.38 18.25
CA LEU A 344 13.39 11.78 18.25
C LEU A 344 12.41 12.04 19.41
N LYS A 345 12.66 13.14 20.14
CA LYS A 345 11.78 13.58 21.21
C LYS A 345 10.65 14.41 20.63
N GLY A 346 9.43 13.95 20.86
CA GLY A 346 8.21 14.61 20.46
C GLY A 346 7.71 15.60 21.51
N GLN A 347 6.40 15.78 21.53
CA GLN A 347 5.70 16.52 22.57
C GLN A 347 5.99 15.98 23.98
N ASP A 348 6.25 16.88 24.94
CA ASP A 348 6.64 16.58 26.33
C ASP A 348 7.93 15.73 26.45
N GLY A 349 8.80 15.80 25.44
CA GLY A 349 10.04 15.03 25.39
C GLY A 349 9.84 13.53 25.13
N ASN A 350 8.60 13.09 24.86
CA ASN A 350 8.28 11.68 24.66
C ASN A 350 8.76 11.20 23.29
N THR A 351 9.54 10.13 23.25
CA THR A 351 9.85 9.42 22.00
C THR A 351 8.69 8.55 21.54
N ALA A 352 8.76 8.03 20.31
CA ALA A 352 7.79 7.04 19.82
C ALA A 352 7.65 5.85 20.78
N LEU A 353 8.73 5.40 21.43
CA LEU A 353 8.69 4.30 22.38
C LEU A 353 7.91 4.65 23.66
N HIS A 354 8.05 5.88 24.19
CA HIS A 354 7.24 6.34 25.33
C HIS A 354 5.73 6.28 24.99
N LEU A 355 5.37 6.71 23.78
CA LEU A 355 3.98 6.69 23.31
C LEU A 355 3.45 5.26 23.13
N ALA A 356 4.26 4.37 22.55
CA ALA A 356 3.86 2.97 22.37
C ALA A 356 3.61 2.27 23.71
N MET A 357 4.46 2.52 24.72
CA MET A 357 4.30 2.02 26.08
C MET A 357 3.07 2.58 26.77
N LYS A 358 2.82 3.89 26.63
CA LYS A 358 1.64 4.54 27.20
C LYS A 358 0.32 4.02 26.62
N MET A 359 0.31 3.61 25.35
CA MET A 359 -0.89 3.12 24.64
C MET A 359 -1.01 1.59 24.62
N ASP A 360 -0.09 0.85 25.25
CA ASP A 360 -0.08 -0.62 25.32
C ASP A 360 -0.04 -1.32 23.94
N HIS A 361 0.74 -0.77 23.00
CA HIS A 361 0.87 -1.31 21.64
C HIS A 361 2.09 -2.25 21.54
N ILE A 362 1.95 -3.50 21.98
CA ILE A 362 3.04 -4.49 22.08
C ILE A 362 3.80 -4.69 20.76
N GLU A 363 3.09 -4.82 19.64
CA GLU A 363 3.71 -5.00 18.31
C GLU A 363 4.60 -3.81 17.93
N LEU A 364 4.11 -2.58 18.16
CA LEU A 364 4.89 -1.36 17.93
C LEU A 364 6.07 -1.24 18.90
N ILE A 365 5.91 -1.68 20.15
CA ILE A 365 6.99 -1.69 21.14
C ILE A 365 8.15 -2.59 20.66
N LYS A 366 7.82 -3.83 20.27
CA LYS A 366 8.81 -4.77 19.71
C LYS A 366 9.48 -4.19 18.46
N ALA A 367 8.68 -3.66 17.53
CA ALA A 367 9.20 -3.04 16.31
C ALA A 367 10.15 -1.88 16.60
N LEU A 368 9.75 -0.93 17.46
CA LEU A 368 10.58 0.22 17.80
C LEU A 368 11.92 -0.20 18.43
N ILE A 369 11.91 -1.17 19.34
CA ILE A 369 13.15 -1.67 19.96
C ILE A 369 14.03 -2.38 18.93
N VAL A 370 13.46 -3.25 18.09
CA VAL A 370 14.19 -3.92 16.99
C VAL A 370 14.84 -2.88 16.08
N PHE A 371 14.13 -1.80 15.75
CA PHE A 371 14.63 -0.70 14.92
C PHE A 371 15.53 0.31 15.67
N GLY A 372 15.95 0.01 16.91
CA GLY A 372 16.97 0.77 17.62
C GLY A 372 16.47 1.89 18.53
N ALA A 373 15.20 1.83 18.97
CA ALA A 373 14.69 2.74 19.98
C ALA A 373 15.42 2.53 21.32
N ASP A 374 15.91 3.62 21.90
CA ASP A 374 16.62 3.63 23.18
C ASP A 374 15.61 3.74 24.33
N VAL A 375 15.66 2.75 25.22
CA VAL A 375 14.81 2.67 26.41
C VAL A 375 15.30 3.55 27.57
N LYS A 376 16.44 4.23 27.42
CA LYS A 376 17.04 5.08 28.47
C LYS A 376 16.80 6.57 28.25
N ILE A 377 16.20 6.95 27.13
CA ILE A 377 15.85 8.35 26.87
C ILE A 377 14.79 8.76 27.89
N HIS A 378 14.99 9.91 28.54
CA HIS A 378 14.04 10.48 29.49
C HIS A 378 13.16 11.51 28.78
N ASN A 379 11.86 11.49 29.07
CA ASN A 379 10.94 12.57 28.68
C ASN A 379 11.13 13.81 29.58
N ASP A 380 10.34 14.86 29.36
CA ASP A 380 10.49 16.13 30.12
C ASP A 380 10.09 15.99 31.60
N LEU A 381 9.39 14.91 31.97
CA LEU A 381 9.06 14.54 33.34
C LEU A 381 10.17 13.69 34.01
N GLY A 382 11.26 13.40 33.30
CA GLY A 382 12.32 12.53 33.79
C GLY A 382 11.94 11.04 33.82
N GLU A 383 10.88 10.64 33.11
CA GLU A 383 10.46 9.24 33.01
C GLU A 383 11.15 8.57 31.81
N THR A 384 11.58 7.32 31.99
CA THR A 384 11.99 6.45 30.87
C THR A 384 10.76 5.72 30.31
N PRO A 385 10.80 5.18 29.07
CA PRO A 385 9.74 4.34 28.53
C PRO A 385 9.39 3.17 29.46
N GLY A 386 10.40 2.62 30.14
CA GLY A 386 10.22 1.54 31.11
C GLY A 386 9.44 1.94 32.35
N LEU A 387 9.67 3.15 32.86
CA LEU A 387 8.92 3.66 34.00
C LEU A 387 7.44 3.86 33.64
N ILE A 388 7.16 4.35 32.43
CA ILE A 388 5.78 4.47 31.91
C ILE A 388 5.13 3.09 31.81
N ALA A 389 5.83 2.09 31.29
CA ALA A 389 5.32 0.73 31.16
C ALA A 389 4.99 0.12 32.53
N ALA A 390 5.88 0.23 33.51
CA ALA A 390 5.69 -0.27 34.87
C ALA A 390 4.50 0.38 35.59
N ARG A 391 4.19 1.65 35.30
CA ARG A 391 3.02 2.35 35.83
C ARG A 391 1.71 1.90 35.17
N THR A 392 1.76 1.42 33.93
CA THR A 392 0.58 1.21 33.08
C THR A 392 0.17 -0.26 32.99
N SER A 393 1.06 -1.25 33.14
CA SER A 393 0.71 -2.68 33.03
C SER A 393 1.72 -3.65 33.71
N LYS A 394 1.25 -4.87 34.04
CA LYS A 394 1.98 -5.96 34.73
C LYS A 394 2.78 -6.91 33.80
N GLY A 395 2.92 -6.62 32.50
CA GLY A 395 3.50 -7.55 31.51
C GLY A 395 4.77 -7.06 30.79
N PHE A 396 5.28 -5.87 31.12
CA PHE A 396 6.40 -5.27 30.39
C PHE A 396 7.77 -5.45 31.04
N GLU A 397 7.85 -6.07 32.22
CA GLU A 397 9.13 -6.24 32.93
C GLU A 397 10.15 -7.02 32.08
N ASP A 398 9.74 -8.09 31.42
CA ASP A 398 10.60 -8.89 30.54
C ASP A 398 11.05 -8.09 29.29
N ILE A 399 10.12 -7.37 28.65
CA ILE A 399 10.39 -6.53 27.47
C ILE A 399 11.33 -5.38 27.82
N MET A 400 11.17 -4.79 29.01
CA MET A 400 11.96 -3.66 29.48
C MET A 400 13.35 -4.07 29.97
N PHE A 401 13.48 -5.20 30.65
CA PHE A 401 14.78 -5.75 31.03
C PHE A 401 15.63 -6.03 29.78
N VAL A 402 15.01 -6.59 28.75
CA VAL A 402 15.62 -6.83 27.45
C VAL A 402 16.01 -5.51 26.80
N GLY A 403 15.09 -4.56 26.68
CA GLY A 403 15.39 -3.23 26.15
C GLY A 403 16.53 -2.53 26.89
N ALA A 404 16.57 -2.61 28.23
CA ALA A 404 17.58 -1.94 29.07
C ALA A 404 18.96 -2.58 28.93
N ALA A 405 19.00 -3.90 28.79
CA ALA A 405 20.20 -4.64 28.47
C ALA A 405 20.73 -4.33 27.07
N ILE A 406 19.86 -4.18 26.08
CA ILE A 406 20.25 -3.77 24.73
C ILE A 406 20.81 -2.34 24.74
N GLY A 407 20.19 -1.43 25.48
CA GLY A 407 20.75 -0.10 25.73
C GLY A 407 22.08 -0.13 26.51
N ALA A 408 22.44 -1.25 27.15
CA ALA A 408 23.76 -1.44 27.77
C ALA A 408 24.81 -2.00 26.79
N MET A 409 24.40 -2.82 25.81
CA MET A 409 25.22 -3.23 24.66
C MET A 409 25.58 -2.06 23.72
N ASN A 410 24.78 -0.98 23.71
CA ASN A 410 25.13 0.28 23.03
C ASN A 410 26.36 1.03 23.62
N ARG A 411 27.11 0.44 24.57
CA ARG A 411 28.28 1.06 25.23
C ARG A 411 29.63 0.79 24.54
N GLY A 412 29.66 0.13 23.37
CA GLY A 412 30.89 -0.02 22.59
C GLY A 412 31.57 1.34 22.38
N LYS A 413 32.82 1.48 22.85
CA LYS A 413 33.60 2.71 22.65
C LYS A 413 33.79 2.91 21.14
N SER A 414 33.17 3.95 20.59
CA SER A 414 33.45 4.39 19.22
C SER A 414 34.80 5.11 19.22
N GLU A 415 35.89 4.35 19.13
CA GLU A 415 37.19 4.91 18.74
C GLU A 415 37.22 4.98 17.21
N VAL A 416 36.76 6.11 16.69
CA VAL A 416 37.06 6.53 15.32
C VAL A 416 38.52 6.95 15.32
N ASP A 417 39.33 6.33 14.46
CA ASP A 417 40.80 6.42 14.36
C ASP A 417 41.61 5.45 15.24
N GLY A 418 41.37 4.15 15.08
CA GLY A 418 42.37 3.12 15.43
C GLY A 418 43.53 3.07 14.41
N PRO A 419 44.77 2.79 14.83
CA PRO A 419 45.94 2.76 13.95
C PRO A 419 45.81 1.68 12.86
N LYS A 420 46.49 1.91 11.72
CA LYS A 420 46.60 0.97 10.59
C LYS A 420 46.90 -0.45 11.09
N MET A 421 46.13 -1.42 10.61
CA MET A 421 46.30 -2.85 10.89
C MET A 421 47.77 -3.26 10.74
N GLU A 422 48.39 -3.67 11.86
CA GLU A 422 49.61 -4.47 11.80
C GLU A 422 49.33 -5.77 11.05
N LYS A 423 50.36 -6.40 10.47
CA LYS A 423 50.23 -7.68 9.76
C LYS A 423 49.72 -8.76 10.73
N LYS A 424 48.41 -9.02 10.69
CA LYS A 424 47.72 -10.05 11.50
C LYS A 424 48.25 -11.45 11.19
N LYS A 425 48.45 -12.26 12.24
CA LYS A 425 49.04 -13.60 12.15
C LYS A 425 48.07 -14.67 11.66
N MET A 426 46.76 -14.49 11.86
CA MET A 426 45.73 -15.46 11.50
C MET A 426 44.61 -14.80 10.68
N ASP A 427 43.93 -15.61 9.88
CA ASP A 427 42.74 -15.20 9.12
C ASP A 427 41.45 -15.53 9.89
N ARG A 428 40.44 -14.67 9.73
CA ARG A 428 39.10 -14.80 10.33
C ARG A 428 38.07 -15.02 9.23
N LEU A 429 37.24 -16.04 9.37
CA LEU A 429 36.20 -16.41 8.42
C LEU A 429 34.81 -16.17 9.00
N LEU A 430 33.96 -15.49 8.24
CA LEU A 430 32.53 -15.37 8.47
C LEU A 430 31.78 -16.23 7.45
N CYS A 431 30.86 -17.07 7.92
CA CYS A 431 29.98 -17.90 7.10
C CYS A 431 28.52 -17.51 7.35
N LEU A 432 27.81 -17.17 6.27
CA LEU A 432 26.43 -16.72 6.29
C LEU A 432 25.54 -17.73 5.56
N ASP A 433 24.63 -18.35 6.30
CA ASP A 433 23.77 -19.39 5.75
C ASP A 433 22.69 -18.83 4.79
N GLY A 434 22.15 -19.70 3.94
CA GLY A 434 20.93 -19.40 3.18
C GLY A 434 19.66 -19.45 4.02
N GLY A 435 18.55 -18.94 3.46
CA GLY A 435 17.27 -18.91 4.19
C GLY A 435 16.25 -17.84 3.76
N GLY A 436 16.33 -17.30 2.53
CA GLY A 436 15.33 -16.35 2.02
C GLY A 436 15.24 -15.04 2.82
N ILE A 437 14.03 -14.59 3.14
CA ILE A 437 13.80 -13.35 3.92
C ILE A 437 14.34 -13.43 5.35
N LYS A 438 14.52 -14.65 5.89
CA LYS A 438 15.13 -14.88 7.20
C LYS A 438 16.60 -14.42 7.30
N GLY A 439 17.21 -13.99 6.21
CA GLY A 439 18.48 -13.25 6.23
C GLY A 439 18.45 -12.03 7.17
N LEU A 440 17.27 -11.50 7.51
CA LEU A 440 17.07 -10.53 8.58
C LEU A 440 17.66 -10.96 9.94
N VAL A 441 17.61 -12.26 10.26
CA VAL A 441 18.22 -12.83 11.48
C VAL A 441 19.75 -12.67 11.45
N LEU A 442 20.38 -12.96 10.31
CA LEU A 442 21.83 -12.76 10.12
C LEU A 442 22.21 -11.30 10.30
N ILE A 443 21.43 -10.40 9.68
CA ILE A 443 21.65 -8.95 9.79
C ILE A 443 21.56 -8.52 11.25
N GLN A 444 20.57 -8.99 12.00
CA GLN A 444 20.39 -8.62 13.40
C GLN A 444 21.56 -9.10 14.28
N MET A 445 22.07 -10.32 14.05
CA MET A 445 23.25 -10.82 14.75
C MET A 445 24.52 -10.04 14.38
N LEU A 446 24.67 -9.65 13.10
CA LEU A 446 25.79 -8.81 12.66
C LEU A 446 25.72 -7.41 13.24
N ILE A 447 24.54 -6.78 13.34
CA ILE A 447 24.35 -5.49 14.03
C ILE A 447 24.85 -5.59 15.47
N ALA A 448 24.47 -6.65 16.19
CA ALA A 448 24.90 -6.84 17.56
C ALA A 448 26.42 -7.04 17.68
N LEU A 449 27.02 -7.82 16.76
CA LEU A 449 28.47 -8.00 16.72
C LEU A 449 29.23 -6.70 16.40
N GLU A 450 28.76 -5.90 15.43
CA GLU A 450 29.34 -4.60 15.09
C GLU A 450 29.30 -3.63 16.27
N LYS A 451 28.18 -3.64 17.02
CA LYS A 451 28.02 -2.80 18.22
C LYS A 451 28.97 -3.19 19.35
N GLU A 452 29.13 -4.48 19.63
CA GLU A 452 30.05 -4.96 20.65
C GLU A 452 31.51 -4.75 20.25
N ALA A 453 31.87 -4.96 18.98
CA ALA A 453 33.23 -4.79 18.49
C ALA A 453 33.61 -3.32 18.21
N GLY A 454 32.63 -2.42 18.06
CA GLY A 454 32.85 -1.01 17.72
C GLY A 454 33.41 -0.77 16.31
N ARG A 455 33.41 -1.80 15.45
CA ARG A 455 33.96 -1.76 14.08
C ARG A 455 33.01 -2.44 13.09
N PRO A 456 32.98 -2.00 11.82
CA PRO A 456 32.11 -2.61 10.82
C PRO A 456 32.56 -4.04 10.47
N THR A 457 31.60 -4.89 10.11
CA THR A 457 31.81 -6.33 9.82
C THR A 457 32.91 -6.57 8.79
N ARG A 458 33.02 -5.71 7.76
CA ARG A 458 34.05 -5.79 6.71
C ARG A 458 35.50 -5.70 7.23
N GLU A 459 35.70 -5.15 8.42
CA GLU A 459 37.03 -5.00 9.06
C GLU A 459 37.30 -6.11 10.09
N LEU A 460 36.24 -6.76 10.57
CA LEU A 460 36.31 -7.86 11.54
C LEU A 460 36.73 -9.18 10.90
N PHE A 461 36.47 -9.37 9.61
CA PHE A 461 36.73 -10.63 8.91
C PHE A 461 37.61 -10.44 7.69
N ASP A 462 38.46 -11.43 7.42
CA ASP A 462 39.35 -11.46 6.25
C ASP A 462 38.72 -12.24 5.09
N TRP A 463 37.87 -13.23 5.44
CA TRP A 463 37.09 -14.05 4.52
C TRP A 463 35.60 -14.01 4.87
N VAL A 464 34.75 -13.91 3.86
CA VAL A 464 33.29 -13.96 4.01
C VAL A 464 32.70 -14.95 2.99
N ALA A 465 31.99 -15.96 3.47
CA ALA A 465 31.26 -16.92 2.67
C ALA A 465 29.75 -16.75 2.85
N GLY A 466 28.99 -16.90 1.79
CA GLY A 466 27.53 -16.77 1.83
C GLY A 466 26.81 -17.68 0.85
N THR A 467 25.64 -18.17 1.28
CA THR A 467 24.72 -18.93 0.44
C THR A 467 23.36 -18.24 0.36
N SER A 468 22.74 -18.20 -0.82
CA SER A 468 21.42 -17.60 -1.01
C SER A 468 21.36 -16.15 -0.47
N THR A 469 20.49 -15.89 0.50
CA THR A 469 20.40 -14.61 1.22
C THR A 469 21.71 -14.20 1.92
N GLY A 470 22.44 -15.17 2.51
CA GLY A 470 23.77 -14.94 3.06
C GLY A 470 24.79 -14.55 1.99
N GLY A 471 24.61 -15.02 0.75
CA GLY A 471 25.39 -14.60 -0.41
C GLY A 471 25.14 -13.13 -0.79
N ILE A 472 23.87 -12.70 -0.79
CA ILE A 472 23.49 -11.29 -1.00
C ILE A 472 24.10 -10.41 0.10
N LEU A 473 24.01 -10.85 1.35
CA LEU A 473 24.55 -10.14 2.51
C LEU A 473 26.08 -10.08 2.49
N ALA A 474 26.77 -11.16 2.13
CA ALA A 474 28.22 -11.19 1.94
C ALA A 474 28.66 -10.15 0.89
N LEU A 475 27.95 -10.08 -0.23
CA LEU A 475 28.20 -9.09 -1.27
C LEU A 475 27.86 -7.66 -0.81
N ALA A 476 26.90 -7.47 0.09
CA ALA A 476 26.61 -6.16 0.66
C ALA A 476 27.69 -5.68 1.64
N ILE A 477 28.26 -6.60 2.45
CA ILE A 477 29.35 -6.32 3.38
C ILE A 477 30.58 -5.79 2.63
N ILE A 478 30.96 -6.43 1.53
CA ILE A 478 32.15 -6.02 0.77
C ILE A 478 31.99 -4.63 0.14
N HIS A 479 30.75 -4.23 -0.21
CA HIS A 479 30.46 -2.90 -0.74
C HIS A 479 30.31 -1.84 0.37
N GLY A 480 30.59 -2.18 1.64
CA GLY A 480 30.59 -1.24 2.76
C GLY A 480 29.20 -0.76 3.18
N LYS A 481 28.14 -1.50 2.84
CA LYS A 481 26.78 -1.15 3.25
C LYS A 481 26.57 -1.42 4.75
N SER A 482 26.00 -0.46 5.47
CA SER A 482 25.70 -0.64 6.89
C SER A 482 24.63 -1.71 7.12
N MET A 483 24.73 -2.47 8.20
CA MET A 483 23.75 -3.51 8.52
C MET A 483 22.34 -2.97 8.81
N GLU A 484 22.23 -1.80 9.43
CA GLU A 484 20.94 -1.14 9.67
C GLU A 484 20.23 -0.79 8.36
N TYR A 485 20.97 -0.28 7.37
CA TYR A 485 20.47 -0.07 6.02
C TYR A 485 19.98 -1.38 5.39
N LEU A 486 20.74 -2.47 5.52
CA LEU A 486 20.38 -3.77 4.93
C LEU A 486 19.13 -4.37 5.57
N ARG A 487 18.94 -4.20 6.88
CA ARG A 487 17.70 -4.61 7.55
C ARG A 487 16.49 -3.90 6.91
N CYS A 488 16.55 -2.57 6.83
CA CYS A 488 15.49 -1.79 6.21
C CYS A 488 15.30 -2.14 4.72
N LEU A 489 16.40 -2.40 4.00
CA LEU A 489 16.38 -2.80 2.61
C LEU A 489 15.65 -4.13 2.39
N TYR A 490 15.84 -5.11 3.27
CA TYR A 490 15.15 -6.41 3.19
C TYR A 490 13.63 -6.27 3.40
N PHE A 491 13.20 -5.43 4.35
CA PHE A 491 11.78 -5.12 4.53
C PHE A 491 11.17 -4.41 3.31
N ARG A 492 11.93 -3.58 2.59
CA ARG A 492 11.46 -2.98 1.33
C ARG A 492 11.47 -3.99 0.18
N MET A 493 12.49 -4.85 0.12
CA MET A 493 12.68 -5.86 -0.90
C MET A 493 11.55 -6.90 -0.90
N LYS A 494 11.15 -7.41 0.28
CA LYS A 494 10.08 -8.43 0.37
C LYS A 494 8.79 -7.98 -0.29
N GLU A 495 8.44 -6.70 -0.13
CA GLU A 495 7.23 -6.12 -0.70
C GLU A 495 7.31 -6.03 -2.22
N GLN A 496 8.50 -5.81 -2.79
CA GLN A 496 8.71 -5.67 -4.24
C GLN A 496 8.85 -7.03 -4.93
N VAL A 497 9.52 -7.98 -4.28
CA VAL A 497 9.95 -9.24 -4.88
C VAL A 497 8.89 -10.33 -4.75
N PHE A 498 8.19 -10.44 -3.61
CA PHE A 498 7.22 -11.51 -3.37
C PHE A 498 5.79 -11.10 -3.74
N LYS A 499 5.62 -10.56 -4.96
CA LYS A 499 4.29 -10.22 -5.51
C LYS A 499 3.81 -11.28 -6.49
N GLY A 500 2.57 -11.73 -6.33
CA GLY A 500 1.93 -12.69 -7.22
C GLY A 500 2.06 -14.15 -6.74
N SER A 501 1.93 -15.09 -7.69
CA SER A 501 1.98 -16.54 -7.43
C SER A 501 3.33 -17.14 -7.78
N ARG A 502 3.77 -18.16 -7.04
CA ARG A 502 5.00 -18.91 -7.34
C ARG A 502 4.90 -19.68 -8.67
N PRO A 503 6.00 -19.78 -9.44
CA PRO A 503 7.27 -19.08 -9.25
C PRO A 503 7.15 -17.59 -9.58
N TYR A 504 7.79 -16.74 -8.78
CA TYR A 504 7.77 -15.28 -8.93
C TYR A 504 8.51 -14.82 -10.18
N GLU A 505 8.11 -13.66 -10.69
CA GLU A 505 8.84 -12.97 -11.74
C GLU A 505 10.25 -12.62 -11.25
N SER A 506 11.26 -12.84 -12.10
CA SER A 506 12.66 -12.59 -11.73
C SER A 506 13.07 -11.12 -11.86
N ALA A 507 12.33 -10.33 -12.65
CA ALA A 507 12.66 -8.94 -12.93
C ALA A 507 12.73 -8.06 -11.66
N PRO A 508 11.77 -8.11 -10.70
CA PRO A 508 11.87 -7.30 -9.49
C PRO A 508 13.12 -7.57 -8.66
N LEU A 509 13.51 -8.84 -8.50
CA LEU A 509 14.73 -9.22 -7.78
C LEU A 509 15.98 -8.80 -8.55
N GLU A 510 16.00 -8.97 -9.87
CA GLU A 510 17.14 -8.57 -10.70
C GLU A 510 17.34 -7.06 -10.69
N ASP A 511 16.28 -6.28 -10.85
CA ASP A 511 16.35 -4.80 -10.85
C ASP A 511 16.72 -4.26 -9.47
N PHE A 512 16.22 -4.90 -8.41
CA PHE A 512 16.68 -4.65 -7.04
C PHE A 512 18.19 -4.88 -6.91
N LEU A 513 18.70 -6.05 -7.32
CA LEU A 513 20.12 -6.37 -7.21
C LEU A 513 20.99 -5.45 -8.07
N LYS A 514 20.54 -5.06 -9.27
CA LYS A 514 21.22 -4.10 -10.14
C LYS A 514 21.26 -2.70 -9.52
N LYS A 515 20.15 -2.24 -8.93
CA LYS A 515 20.10 -0.94 -8.24
C LYS A 515 21.04 -0.91 -7.05
N GLU A 516 21.09 -2.01 -6.30
CA GLU A 516 21.86 -2.09 -5.06
C GLU A 516 23.35 -2.34 -5.30
N PHE A 517 23.75 -3.20 -6.24
CA PHE A 517 25.15 -3.54 -6.48
C PHE A 517 25.76 -2.86 -7.69
N GLY A 518 24.96 -2.20 -8.52
CA GLY A 518 25.35 -1.66 -9.82
C GLY A 518 25.25 -2.71 -10.94
N GLU A 519 24.78 -2.28 -12.12
CA GLU A 519 24.55 -3.16 -13.25
C GLU A 519 25.84 -3.75 -13.85
N ASN A 520 26.92 -2.96 -13.82
CA ASN A 520 28.20 -3.29 -14.44
C ASN A 520 29.31 -3.61 -13.43
N THR A 521 29.00 -3.63 -12.14
CA THR A 521 29.97 -3.91 -11.07
C THR A 521 30.40 -5.37 -11.13
N LYS A 522 31.70 -5.59 -11.20
CA LYS A 522 32.33 -6.91 -11.29
C LYS A 522 32.77 -7.38 -9.92
N MET A 523 32.83 -8.70 -9.75
CA MET A 523 33.31 -9.32 -8.51
C MET A 523 34.73 -8.87 -8.16
N SER A 524 35.60 -8.65 -9.15
CA SER A 524 36.98 -8.22 -8.96
C SER A 524 37.16 -6.74 -8.59
N ASP A 525 36.09 -5.93 -8.62
CA ASP A 525 36.17 -4.49 -8.32
C ASP A 525 36.44 -4.24 -6.82
N VAL A 526 36.12 -5.21 -5.96
CA VAL A 526 36.42 -5.18 -4.52
C VAL A 526 37.35 -6.33 -4.18
N GLN A 527 38.54 -6.03 -3.66
CA GLN A 527 39.57 -7.05 -3.37
C GLN A 527 39.58 -7.54 -1.91
N TYR A 528 38.97 -6.80 -0.99
CA TYR A 528 38.98 -7.12 0.44
C TYR A 528 37.65 -6.73 1.12
N PRO A 529 37.09 -7.57 2.02
CA PRO A 529 37.53 -8.93 2.34
C PRO A 529 37.33 -9.90 1.15
N ARG A 530 37.95 -11.09 1.24
CA ARG A 530 37.78 -12.12 0.20
C ARG A 530 36.40 -12.76 0.34
N VAL A 531 35.62 -12.78 -0.73
CA VAL A 531 34.24 -13.24 -0.72
C VAL A 531 34.04 -14.53 -1.51
N MET A 532 33.20 -15.42 -0.98
CA MET A 532 32.78 -16.68 -1.58
C MET A 532 31.26 -16.74 -1.60
N VAL A 533 30.65 -16.86 -2.77
CA VAL A 533 29.20 -17.02 -2.90
C VAL A 533 28.88 -18.32 -3.60
N THR A 534 28.12 -19.19 -2.93
CA THR A 534 27.83 -20.55 -3.42
C THR A 534 26.63 -20.58 -4.38
N SER A 535 26.67 -21.47 -5.36
CA SER A 535 25.56 -21.75 -6.27
C SER A 535 25.72 -23.14 -6.87
N VAL A 536 24.62 -23.72 -7.38
CA VAL A 536 24.63 -25.05 -7.99
C VAL A 536 24.65 -24.92 -9.51
N LEU A 537 25.64 -25.54 -10.16
CA LEU A 537 25.67 -25.71 -11.61
C LEU A 537 24.71 -26.83 -12.00
N ALA A 538 23.60 -26.44 -12.61
CA ALA A 538 22.51 -27.33 -13.02
C ALA A 538 22.51 -27.64 -14.53
N ASP A 539 23.52 -27.17 -15.28
CA ASP A 539 23.71 -27.52 -16.70
C ASP A 539 24.30 -28.93 -16.92
N ARG A 540 24.51 -29.68 -15.83
CA ARG A 540 25.17 -30.99 -15.79
C ARG A 540 24.52 -31.90 -14.75
N HIS A 541 24.67 -33.20 -14.95
CA HIS A 541 24.22 -34.23 -14.00
C HIS A 541 25.34 -35.25 -13.78
N PRO A 542 25.80 -35.48 -12.54
CA PRO A 542 25.39 -34.82 -11.29
C PRO A 542 25.64 -33.30 -11.27
N GLY A 543 24.81 -32.54 -10.55
CA GLY A 543 25.03 -31.10 -10.37
C GLY A 543 26.27 -30.83 -9.52
N GLU A 544 26.99 -29.74 -9.81
CA GLU A 544 28.26 -29.40 -9.14
C GLU A 544 28.17 -28.09 -8.36
N LEU A 545 28.92 -27.98 -7.27
CA LEU A 545 29.04 -26.72 -6.53
C LEU A 545 29.92 -25.73 -7.31
N HIS A 546 29.41 -24.53 -7.51
CA HIS A 546 30.15 -23.38 -8.02
C HIS A 546 30.30 -22.32 -6.95
N ILE A 547 31.49 -21.74 -6.86
CA ILE A 547 31.79 -20.64 -5.95
C ILE A 547 32.13 -19.42 -6.81
N PHE A 548 31.31 -18.37 -6.72
CA PHE A 548 31.62 -17.04 -7.22
C PHE A 548 32.60 -16.36 -6.26
N ARG A 549 33.63 -15.72 -6.79
CA ARG A 549 34.80 -15.23 -6.02
C ARG A 549 35.20 -13.84 -6.49
N ASN A 550 35.76 -13.03 -5.59
CA ASN A 550 36.47 -11.79 -5.95
C ASN A 550 37.98 -11.96 -6.10
N TYR A 551 38.51 -13.16 -5.85
CA TYR A 551 39.93 -13.50 -5.97
C TYR A 551 40.13 -14.60 -7.01
N ASN A 552 41.37 -14.78 -7.45
CA ASN A 552 41.72 -15.81 -8.43
C ASN A 552 41.52 -17.21 -7.84
N PRO A 553 40.89 -18.14 -8.58
CA PRO A 553 40.68 -19.49 -8.09
C PRO A 553 42.01 -20.21 -7.83
N PRO A 554 42.07 -21.12 -6.84
CA PRO A 554 43.26 -21.91 -6.57
C PRO A 554 43.67 -22.72 -7.81
N SER A 555 44.94 -22.58 -8.23
CA SER A 555 45.51 -23.21 -9.44
C SER A 555 45.81 -24.71 -9.31
N VAL A 556 45.43 -25.33 -8.18
CA VAL A 556 45.74 -26.74 -7.90
C VAL A 556 45.08 -27.63 -8.95
N HIS A 557 45.89 -28.27 -9.81
CA HIS A 557 45.40 -29.28 -10.75
C HIS A 557 44.69 -30.39 -9.97
N ARG A 558 43.37 -30.46 -10.15
CA ARG A 558 42.55 -31.62 -9.79
C ARG A 558 42.22 -32.37 -11.07
N GLU A 559 42.37 -33.69 -11.03
CA GLU A 559 41.70 -34.53 -12.02
C GLU A 559 40.19 -34.26 -11.91
N PRO A 560 39.49 -34.05 -13.04
CA PRO A 560 38.05 -33.83 -13.00
C PRO A 560 37.38 -35.06 -12.37
N PRO A 561 36.49 -34.88 -11.38
CA PRO A 561 35.89 -36.00 -10.63
C PRO A 561 35.00 -36.89 -11.51
N TYR A 562 34.58 -36.40 -12.68
CA TYR A 562 33.71 -37.10 -13.62
C TYR A 562 34.32 -37.08 -15.02
N ALA A 563 34.18 -38.19 -15.73
CA ALA A 563 34.44 -38.24 -17.17
C ALA A 563 33.37 -37.41 -17.91
N THR A 564 33.80 -36.39 -18.64
CA THR A 564 32.88 -35.54 -19.41
C THR A 564 32.42 -36.24 -20.67
N THR A 565 31.13 -36.57 -20.76
CA THR A 565 30.48 -37.10 -21.98
C THR A 565 29.97 -36.02 -22.92
N ALA A 566 29.91 -34.77 -22.45
CA ALA A 566 29.42 -33.60 -23.18
C ALA A 566 30.38 -32.41 -23.03
N THR A 567 30.31 -31.48 -23.99
CA THR A 567 31.05 -30.20 -23.92
C THR A 567 30.24 -29.18 -23.14
N PHE A 568 30.67 -28.84 -21.93
CA PHE A 568 30.04 -27.80 -21.12
C PHE A 568 30.63 -26.43 -21.42
N LYS A 569 29.82 -25.36 -21.22
CA LYS A 569 30.33 -23.99 -21.28
C LYS A 569 31.39 -23.79 -20.18
N PRO A 570 32.54 -23.15 -20.47
CA PRO A 570 33.58 -22.93 -19.46
C PRO A 570 33.04 -22.12 -18.28
N LEU A 571 33.69 -22.27 -17.12
CA LEU A 571 33.39 -21.45 -15.96
C LEU A 571 33.78 -20.00 -16.27
N THR A 572 32.93 -19.06 -15.86
CA THR A 572 33.22 -17.63 -15.97
C THR A 572 34.37 -17.27 -15.05
N ILE A 573 35.36 -16.55 -15.56
CA ILE A 573 36.47 -16.05 -14.75
C ILE A 573 36.00 -14.88 -13.85
N PRO A 574 36.56 -14.69 -12.65
CA PRO A 574 36.15 -13.63 -11.71
C PRO A 574 36.04 -12.23 -12.35
N GLN A 575 36.92 -11.90 -13.30
CA GLN A 575 36.99 -10.59 -13.98
C GLN A 575 35.79 -10.32 -14.93
N GLU A 576 35.00 -11.34 -15.25
CA GLU A 576 33.80 -11.26 -16.08
C GLU A 576 32.50 -11.46 -15.28
N GLN A 577 32.62 -11.84 -14.00
CA GLN A 577 31.47 -12.10 -13.14
C GLN A 577 30.88 -10.79 -12.61
N LEU A 578 29.61 -10.54 -12.91
CA LEU A 578 28.86 -9.41 -12.36
C LEU A 578 28.34 -9.75 -10.96
N VAL A 579 28.46 -8.80 -10.02
CA VAL A 579 28.05 -8.98 -8.61
C VAL A 579 26.56 -9.34 -8.51
N TRP A 580 25.70 -8.58 -9.17
CA TRP A 580 24.25 -8.82 -9.11
C TRP A 580 23.85 -10.18 -9.71
N ARG A 581 24.59 -10.67 -10.72
CA ARG A 581 24.35 -12.01 -11.29
C ARG A 581 24.76 -13.11 -10.33
N ALA A 582 25.93 -12.97 -9.68
CA ALA A 582 26.38 -13.91 -8.65
C ALA A 582 25.36 -13.99 -7.50
N ALA A 583 24.88 -12.83 -7.01
CA ALA A 583 23.83 -12.73 -6.01
C ALA A 583 22.53 -13.45 -6.47
N ARG A 584 22.06 -13.17 -7.70
CA ARG A 584 20.84 -13.76 -8.25
C ARG A 584 20.94 -15.26 -8.45
N SER A 585 22.10 -15.74 -8.91
CA SER A 585 22.40 -17.16 -9.11
C SER A 585 22.43 -17.93 -7.80
N SER A 586 22.99 -17.32 -6.74
CA SER A 586 22.99 -17.89 -5.39
C SER A 586 21.61 -17.90 -4.75
N GLY A 587 20.81 -16.85 -4.93
CA GLY A 587 19.45 -16.73 -4.36
C GLY A 587 18.34 -17.36 -5.21
N ALA A 588 18.66 -18.20 -6.20
CA ALA A 588 17.69 -18.79 -7.12
C ALA A 588 16.98 -20.01 -6.54
N ALA A 589 16.31 -19.85 -5.39
CA ALA A 589 15.64 -20.92 -4.68
C ALA A 589 14.65 -21.67 -5.60
N PRO A 590 14.86 -22.98 -5.86
CA PRO A 590 13.93 -23.77 -6.64
C PRO A 590 12.53 -23.70 -6.03
N THR A 591 11.48 -23.74 -6.86
CA THR A 591 10.06 -23.49 -6.52
C THR A 591 9.66 -22.03 -6.30
N TYR A 592 10.58 -21.15 -5.89
CA TYR A 592 10.30 -19.71 -5.69
C TYR A 592 10.62 -18.91 -6.93
N PHE A 593 11.79 -19.15 -7.53
CA PHE A 593 12.25 -18.42 -8.71
C PHE A 593 12.64 -19.38 -9.84
N ARG A 594 12.58 -18.87 -11.07
CA ARG A 594 13.16 -19.57 -12.21
C ARG A 594 14.70 -19.60 -12.09
N PRO A 595 15.36 -20.64 -12.64
CA PRO A 595 16.83 -20.72 -12.68
C PRO A 595 17.43 -19.51 -13.41
N MET A 596 18.60 -19.05 -12.95
CA MET A 596 19.34 -17.98 -13.61
C MET A 596 20.36 -18.60 -14.57
N GLY A 597 19.97 -18.77 -15.83
CA GLY A 597 20.78 -19.45 -16.83
C GLY A 597 21.05 -20.90 -16.42
N ARG A 598 22.31 -21.20 -16.03
CA ARG A 598 22.75 -22.54 -15.62
C ARG A 598 22.82 -22.75 -14.10
N PHE A 599 22.40 -21.76 -13.33
CA PHE A 599 22.62 -21.70 -11.89
C PHE A 599 21.30 -21.85 -11.12
N LEU A 600 21.35 -22.64 -10.04
CA LEU A 600 20.33 -22.78 -9.00
C LEU A 600 20.89 -22.33 -7.64
N ASP A 601 19.99 -22.18 -6.66
CA ASP A 601 20.37 -21.82 -5.29
C ASP A 601 21.47 -22.73 -4.73
N GLY A 602 22.46 -22.11 -4.10
CA GLY A 602 23.53 -22.81 -3.37
C GLY A 602 23.00 -23.69 -2.24
N GLY A 603 21.79 -23.40 -1.74
CA GLY A 603 21.12 -24.12 -0.65
C GLY A 603 20.93 -25.61 -0.90
N LEU A 604 20.90 -26.08 -2.14
CA LEU A 604 20.76 -27.52 -2.41
C LEU A 604 22.03 -28.34 -2.12
N LEU A 605 23.21 -27.71 -2.13
CA LEU A 605 24.49 -28.39 -1.91
C LEU A 605 25.28 -27.85 -0.72
N ALA A 606 25.20 -26.54 -0.47
CA ALA A 606 26.03 -25.83 0.50
C ALA A 606 25.23 -24.74 1.24
N ASN A 607 24.05 -25.07 1.80
CA ASN A 607 23.22 -24.06 2.49
C ASN A 607 23.93 -23.39 3.67
N ASN A 608 24.74 -24.18 4.39
CA ASN A 608 25.75 -23.68 5.31
C ASN A 608 27.13 -23.79 4.62
N PRO A 609 27.73 -22.66 4.16
CA PRO A 609 28.95 -22.70 3.37
C PRO A 609 30.23 -22.97 4.20
N THR A 610 30.13 -23.28 5.50
CA THR A 610 31.30 -23.34 6.39
C THR A 610 32.33 -24.37 5.95
N LEU A 611 31.90 -25.61 5.68
CA LEU A 611 32.81 -26.69 5.27
C LEU A 611 33.43 -26.43 3.89
N ASP A 612 32.62 -25.90 2.97
CA ASP A 612 33.06 -25.56 1.61
C ASP A 612 34.04 -24.40 1.62
N ALA A 613 33.78 -23.36 2.42
CA ALA A 613 34.67 -22.21 2.60
C ALA A 613 36.01 -22.63 3.24
N MET A 614 35.99 -23.46 4.28
CA MET A 614 37.22 -23.99 4.88
C MET A 614 38.03 -24.80 3.87
N SER A 615 37.36 -25.61 3.05
CA SER A 615 37.97 -26.40 1.99
C SER A 615 38.60 -25.51 0.90
N GLU A 616 37.91 -24.45 0.50
CA GLU A 616 38.38 -23.48 -0.48
C GLU A 616 39.59 -22.68 0.05
N ILE A 617 39.55 -22.20 1.30
CA ILE A 617 40.67 -21.49 1.94
C ILE A 617 41.90 -22.41 2.04
N HIS A 618 41.70 -23.67 2.41
CA HIS A 618 42.79 -24.64 2.41
C HIS A 618 43.41 -24.82 1.02
N GLN A 619 42.59 -24.95 -0.02
CA GLN A 619 43.05 -25.07 -1.40
C GLN A 619 43.77 -23.81 -1.89
N TYR A 620 43.27 -22.63 -1.53
CA TYR A 620 43.89 -21.34 -1.82
C TYR A 620 45.28 -21.25 -1.18
N ASN A 621 45.40 -21.56 0.10
CA ASN A 621 46.69 -21.58 0.81
C ASN A 621 47.65 -22.63 0.22
N LYS A 622 47.14 -23.79 -0.22
CA LYS A 622 47.94 -24.81 -0.90
C LYS A 622 48.45 -24.34 -2.26
N ALA A 623 47.63 -23.62 -3.03
CA ALA A 623 48.03 -23.03 -4.31
C ALA A 623 49.13 -21.98 -4.11
N LEU A 624 48.94 -21.04 -3.18
CA LEU A 624 49.96 -20.04 -2.83
C LEU A 624 51.29 -20.70 -2.40
N LYS A 625 51.22 -21.79 -1.64
CA LYS A 625 52.41 -22.55 -1.24
C LYS A 625 53.15 -23.16 -2.44
N ALA A 626 52.42 -23.65 -3.43
CA ALA A 626 52.98 -24.23 -4.65
C ALA A 626 53.58 -23.17 -5.58
N GLU A 627 52.97 -21.98 -5.64
CA GLU A 627 53.43 -20.84 -6.44
C GLU A 627 54.60 -20.06 -5.79
N GLY A 628 54.98 -20.42 -4.55
CA GLY A 628 56.12 -19.82 -3.85
C GLY A 628 55.77 -18.62 -2.95
N HIS A 629 54.49 -18.24 -2.86
CA HIS A 629 53.97 -17.12 -2.07
C HIS A 629 53.76 -17.49 -0.59
N ARG A 630 54.79 -18.02 0.08
CA ARG A 630 54.67 -18.51 1.48
C ARG A 630 54.39 -17.40 2.50
N GLU A 631 54.81 -16.17 2.24
CA GLU A 631 54.61 -15.04 3.14
C GLU A 631 53.15 -14.56 3.21
N GLU A 632 52.33 -14.93 2.23
CA GLU A 632 50.91 -14.57 2.15
C GLU A 632 50.00 -15.60 2.83
N ILE A 633 50.53 -16.77 3.19
CA ILE A 633 49.77 -17.86 3.80
C ILE A 633 49.50 -17.53 5.27
N LYS A 634 48.22 -17.55 5.62
CA LYS A 634 47.77 -17.39 7.01
C LYS A 634 46.93 -18.59 7.44
N LYS A 635 47.14 -19.03 8.68
CA LYS A 635 46.31 -20.08 9.30
C LYS A 635 44.95 -19.47 9.65
N LEU A 636 43.88 -20.24 9.48
CA LEU A 636 42.56 -19.86 9.95
C LEU A 636 42.57 -19.89 11.49
N GLY A 637 42.25 -18.76 12.13
CA GLY A 637 42.23 -18.64 13.58
C GLY A 637 40.83 -18.78 14.16
N ILE A 638 39.85 -18.16 13.50
CA ILE A 638 38.46 -18.10 13.96
C ILE A 638 37.51 -18.31 12.77
N VAL A 639 36.48 -19.14 12.98
CA VAL A 639 35.33 -19.30 12.10
C VAL A 639 34.05 -18.95 12.84
N VAL A 640 33.32 -17.97 12.31
CA VAL A 640 32.00 -17.59 12.81
C VAL A 640 30.95 -17.99 11.78
N SER A 641 30.03 -18.87 12.16
CA SER A 641 28.93 -19.34 11.31
C SER A 641 27.60 -18.83 11.86
N LEU A 642 26.87 -18.09 11.04
CA LEU A 642 25.60 -17.46 11.39
C LEU A 642 24.45 -18.14 10.65
N GLY A 643 23.47 -18.63 11.41
CA GLY A 643 22.26 -19.29 10.90
C GLY A 643 21.05 -18.37 10.81
N THR A 644 20.14 -18.69 9.88
CA THR A 644 18.89 -17.94 9.67
C THR A 644 17.75 -18.33 10.63
N GLY A 645 18.09 -18.92 11.78
CA GLY A 645 17.16 -19.35 12.81
C GLY A 645 16.65 -20.78 12.65
N LYS A 646 16.50 -21.48 13.77
CA LYS A 646 16.04 -22.87 13.85
C LYS A 646 14.53 -22.90 14.05
N PRO A 647 13.76 -23.60 13.19
CA PRO A 647 12.33 -23.80 13.42
C PRO A 647 12.10 -24.71 14.65
N PRO A 648 10.91 -24.67 15.27
CA PRO A 648 10.54 -25.61 16.32
C PRO A 648 10.45 -27.04 15.77
N GLN A 649 10.77 -28.03 16.60
CA GLN A 649 10.58 -29.44 16.24
C GLN A 649 9.09 -29.80 16.30
N VAL A 650 8.56 -30.34 15.20
CA VAL A 650 7.16 -30.75 15.08
C VAL A 650 7.08 -32.26 14.85
N VAL A 651 6.11 -32.90 15.49
CA VAL A 651 5.85 -34.34 15.31
C VAL A 651 5.25 -34.58 13.92
N VAL A 652 5.86 -35.46 13.13
CA VAL A 652 5.32 -35.89 11.83
C VAL A 652 4.55 -37.21 12.02
N SER A 653 3.24 -37.19 11.81
CA SER A 653 2.40 -38.39 11.86
C SER A 653 2.54 -39.23 10.59
N SER A 654 3.34 -40.31 10.66
CA SER A 654 3.51 -41.40 9.67
C SER A 654 3.62 -41.00 8.18
N VAL A 655 4.82 -41.12 7.62
CA VAL A 655 5.07 -40.99 6.16
C VAL A 655 4.83 -42.35 5.48
N ASP A 656 3.57 -42.80 5.42
CA ASP A 656 3.20 -44.03 4.70
C ASP A 656 2.95 -43.75 3.21
N VAL A 657 3.91 -44.10 2.35
CA VAL A 657 3.79 -43.99 0.89
C VAL A 657 3.63 -45.40 0.29
N PHE A 658 2.51 -46.06 0.56
CA PHE A 658 2.17 -47.33 -0.11
C PHE A 658 1.46 -47.10 -1.45
N ARG A 659 1.65 -48.04 -2.39
CA ARG A 659 0.95 -48.06 -3.69
C ARG A 659 -0.55 -48.27 -3.42
N PRO A 660 -1.42 -47.29 -3.72
CA PRO A 660 -2.78 -47.30 -3.19
C PRO A 660 -3.68 -48.32 -3.89
N SER A 661 -4.49 -49.02 -3.10
CA SER A 661 -5.45 -50.02 -3.58
C SER A 661 -6.84 -49.41 -3.81
N ASN A 662 -7.18 -48.35 -3.06
CA ASN A 662 -8.50 -47.70 -3.07
C ASN A 662 -8.39 -46.16 -3.12
N PRO A 663 -9.46 -45.42 -3.51
CA PRO A 663 -9.45 -43.96 -3.63
C PRO A 663 -9.12 -43.19 -2.34
N LEU A 664 -9.50 -43.73 -1.17
CA LEU A 664 -9.18 -43.12 0.14
C LEU A 664 -7.69 -43.31 0.51
N GLU A 665 -7.10 -44.43 0.12
CA GLU A 665 -5.66 -44.67 0.28
C GLU A 665 -4.85 -43.81 -0.69
N LEU A 666 -5.36 -43.57 -1.90
CA LEU A 666 -4.76 -42.66 -2.87
C LEU A 666 -4.59 -41.26 -2.27
N ALA A 667 -5.61 -40.72 -1.60
CA ALA A 667 -5.53 -39.42 -0.92
C ALA A 667 -4.49 -39.40 0.21
N LYS A 668 -4.41 -40.47 1.02
CA LYS A 668 -3.39 -40.61 2.07
C LYS A 668 -1.98 -40.73 1.51
N SER A 669 -1.79 -41.52 0.44
CA SER A 669 -0.50 -41.65 -0.25
C SER A 669 -0.06 -40.35 -0.93
N PHE A 670 -0.99 -39.53 -1.44
CA PHE A 670 -0.66 -38.19 -1.96
C PHE A 670 -0.18 -37.24 -0.86
N VAL A 671 -0.83 -37.25 0.30
CA VAL A 671 -0.39 -36.47 1.47
C VAL A 671 0.97 -36.97 1.96
N GLY A 672 1.14 -38.29 2.11
CA GLY A 672 2.41 -38.90 2.51
C GLY A 672 3.57 -38.62 1.54
N ALA A 673 3.31 -38.66 0.23
CA ALA A 673 4.33 -38.34 -0.78
C ALA A 673 4.72 -36.85 -0.77
N LYS A 674 3.77 -35.95 -0.47
CA LYS A 674 4.05 -34.51 -0.31
C LYS A 674 4.91 -34.26 0.93
N GLU A 675 4.59 -34.86 2.07
CA GLU A 675 5.38 -34.74 3.31
C GLU A 675 6.78 -35.34 3.13
N LEU A 676 6.91 -36.50 2.47
CA LEU A 676 8.20 -37.08 2.12
C LEU A 676 9.03 -36.15 1.22
N GLY A 677 8.39 -35.54 0.22
CA GLY A 677 9.02 -34.56 -0.66
C GLY A 677 9.52 -33.33 0.10
N LYS A 678 8.72 -32.79 1.03
CA LYS A 678 9.14 -31.70 1.92
C LYS A 678 10.34 -32.11 2.76
N MET A 679 10.27 -33.27 3.41
CA MET A 679 11.36 -33.80 4.23
C MET A 679 12.67 -33.97 3.46
N LEU A 680 12.62 -34.44 2.19
CA LEU A 680 13.82 -34.53 1.34
C LEU A 680 14.43 -33.16 1.06
N VAL A 681 13.61 -32.15 0.76
CA VAL A 681 14.10 -30.78 0.55
C VAL A 681 14.69 -30.23 1.85
N ASP A 682 14.05 -30.46 2.99
CA ASP A 682 14.54 -30.03 4.30
C ASP A 682 15.89 -30.68 4.63
N CYS A 683 16.05 -31.98 4.37
CA CYS A 683 17.33 -32.67 4.53
C CYS A 683 18.42 -32.14 3.59
N CYS A 684 18.09 -31.81 2.35
CA CYS A 684 19.05 -31.25 1.39
C CYS A 684 19.46 -29.81 1.71
N THR A 685 18.60 -29.07 2.41
CA THR A 685 18.79 -27.65 2.69
C THR A 685 19.04 -27.34 4.17
N ASP A 686 19.21 -28.36 5.02
CA ASP A 686 19.53 -28.18 6.44
C ASP A 686 20.88 -27.46 6.63
N SER A 687 20.89 -26.43 7.48
CA SER A 687 22.05 -25.60 7.77
C SER A 687 22.58 -25.74 9.20
N ASP A 688 21.80 -26.28 10.14
CA ASP A 688 22.13 -26.33 11.57
C ASP A 688 22.49 -27.72 12.08
N GLY A 689 22.03 -28.81 11.44
CA GLY A 689 22.29 -30.18 11.89
C GLY A 689 23.71 -30.67 11.61
N CYS A 690 23.83 -31.77 10.85
CA CYS A 690 25.11 -32.47 10.64
C CYS A 690 26.25 -31.56 10.11
N ALA A 691 25.92 -30.48 9.38
CA ALA A 691 26.90 -29.54 8.87
C ALA A 691 27.67 -28.82 9.99
N VAL A 692 26.98 -28.44 11.07
CA VAL A 692 27.56 -27.76 12.24
C VAL A 692 28.43 -28.72 13.05
N ASP A 693 27.96 -29.95 13.29
CA ASP A 693 28.74 -30.97 14.03
C ASP A 693 30.07 -31.27 13.32
N ARG A 694 30.01 -31.44 11.98
CA ARG A 694 31.19 -31.64 11.16
C ARG A 694 32.11 -30.43 11.23
N ALA A 695 31.59 -29.22 11.02
CA ALA A 695 32.41 -28.01 11.06
C ALA A 695 33.10 -27.83 12.41
N THR A 696 32.40 -28.11 13.51
CA THR A 696 32.93 -28.05 14.87
C THR A 696 34.10 -29.03 15.04
N ALA A 697 33.89 -30.32 14.75
CA ALA A 697 34.92 -31.34 14.89
C ALA A 697 36.16 -31.04 14.01
N TRP A 698 35.95 -30.59 12.77
CA TRP A 698 37.05 -30.23 11.88
C TRP A 698 37.82 -29.00 12.36
N CYS A 699 37.13 -27.99 12.91
CA CYS A 699 37.78 -26.81 13.50
C CYS A 699 38.62 -27.17 14.73
N GLU A 700 38.11 -28.03 15.61
CA GLU A 700 38.85 -28.55 16.76
C GLU A 700 40.13 -29.28 16.34
N MET A 701 40.05 -30.11 15.29
CA MET A 701 41.21 -30.83 14.74
C MET A 701 42.33 -29.92 14.22
N ILE A 702 41.98 -28.74 13.68
CA ILE A 702 42.96 -27.78 13.15
C ILE A 702 43.30 -26.66 14.14
N GLU A 703 42.81 -26.75 15.38
CA GLU A 703 42.97 -25.74 16.43
C GLU A 703 42.46 -24.36 15.99
N THR A 704 41.29 -24.32 15.34
CA THR A 704 40.57 -23.11 14.95
C THR A 704 39.35 -22.96 15.84
N ILE A 705 39.09 -21.75 16.32
CA ILE A 705 37.93 -21.47 17.16
C ILE A 705 36.68 -21.43 16.27
N TYR A 706 35.67 -22.23 16.60
CA TYR A 706 34.40 -22.25 15.87
C TYR A 706 33.26 -21.71 16.74
N HIS A 707 32.54 -20.72 16.22
CA HIS A 707 31.33 -20.18 16.84
C HIS A 707 30.13 -20.32 15.90
N ARG A 708 29.13 -21.10 16.33
CA ARG A 708 27.82 -21.17 15.69
C ARG A 708 26.82 -20.30 16.45
N LEU A 709 26.21 -19.34 15.77
CA LEU A 709 25.09 -18.55 16.30
C LEU A 709 23.86 -18.77 15.41
N SER A 710 22.79 -19.31 15.99
CA SER A 710 21.51 -19.53 15.32
C SER A 710 20.40 -19.54 16.39
N PRO A 711 19.49 -18.55 16.41
CA PRO A 711 18.44 -18.47 17.42
C PRO A 711 17.40 -19.58 17.24
N GLN A 712 16.77 -19.99 18.34
CA GLN A 712 15.59 -20.84 18.27
C GLN A 712 14.36 -19.97 18.02
N LEU A 713 13.61 -20.27 16.96
CA LEU A 713 12.39 -19.57 16.61
C LEU A 713 11.17 -20.26 17.25
N SER A 714 10.15 -19.50 17.62
CA SER A 714 8.91 -20.04 18.18
C SER A 714 8.01 -20.71 17.13
N GLN A 715 8.14 -20.30 15.87
CA GLN A 715 7.34 -20.79 14.75
C GLN A 715 8.16 -21.00 13.47
N GLU A 716 7.63 -21.77 12.53
CA GLU A 716 8.21 -21.94 11.20
C GLU A 716 7.97 -20.67 10.37
N VAL A 717 9.02 -19.90 10.11
CA VAL A 717 8.98 -18.73 9.22
C VAL A 717 9.35 -19.16 7.80
N MET A 718 8.47 -18.88 6.84
CA MET A 718 8.65 -19.24 5.43
C MET A 718 9.71 -18.38 4.75
N LEU A 719 10.31 -18.89 3.66
CA LEU A 719 11.39 -18.20 2.93
C LEU A 719 10.95 -16.89 2.27
N ASP A 720 9.68 -16.75 1.95
CA ASP A 720 9.02 -15.60 1.32
C ASP A 720 7.99 -14.92 2.24
N GLU A 721 8.18 -15.02 3.56
CA GLU A 721 7.31 -14.34 4.52
C GLU A 721 7.28 -12.82 4.26
N VAL A 722 6.07 -12.26 4.24
CA VAL A 722 5.81 -10.84 3.93
C VAL A 722 5.19 -10.08 5.11
N SER A 723 4.68 -10.78 6.12
CA SER A 723 4.06 -10.17 7.30
C SER A 723 5.09 -9.47 8.17
N ASP A 724 4.94 -8.16 8.34
CA ASP A 724 5.81 -7.36 9.19
C ASP A 724 5.77 -7.81 10.65
N ALA A 725 4.59 -8.20 11.15
CA ALA A 725 4.44 -8.69 12.52
C ALA A 725 5.27 -9.97 12.76
N VAL A 726 5.19 -10.94 11.85
CA VAL A 726 5.94 -12.21 11.96
C VAL A 726 7.45 -11.95 11.88
N LEU A 727 7.89 -11.10 10.96
CA LEU A 727 9.31 -10.78 10.81
C LEU A 727 9.85 -9.98 12.00
N VAL A 728 9.05 -9.07 12.57
CA VAL A 728 9.41 -8.34 13.80
C VAL A 728 9.48 -9.27 15.00
N ASP A 729 8.57 -10.22 15.14
CA ASP A 729 8.62 -11.23 16.21
C ASP A 729 9.86 -12.14 16.07
N MET A 730 10.18 -12.58 14.86
CA MET A 730 11.42 -13.32 14.58
C MET A 730 12.67 -12.51 14.95
N LEU A 731 12.71 -11.23 14.63
CA LEU A 731 13.80 -10.33 15.00
C LEU A 731 13.85 -10.08 16.51
N TRP A 732 12.69 -10.00 17.16
CA TRP A 732 12.58 -9.88 18.61
C TRP A 732 13.15 -11.13 19.31
N GLU A 733 12.79 -12.33 18.86
CA GLU A 733 13.34 -13.60 19.37
C GLU A 733 14.85 -13.69 19.15
N THR A 734 15.34 -13.22 18.01
CA THR A 734 16.78 -13.11 17.74
C THR A 734 17.45 -12.18 18.75
N GLN A 735 16.80 -11.07 19.09
CA GLN A 735 17.29 -10.13 20.08
C GLN A 735 17.33 -10.74 21.50
N MET A 736 16.31 -11.53 21.86
CA MET A 736 16.27 -12.30 23.11
C MET A 736 17.43 -13.29 23.19
N TYR A 737 17.65 -14.05 22.12
CA TYR A 737 18.77 -14.99 22.02
C TYR A 737 20.13 -14.30 22.17
N LEU A 738 20.33 -13.16 21.51
CA LEU A 738 21.56 -12.38 21.62
C LEU A 738 21.78 -11.86 23.04
N TYR A 739 20.72 -11.49 23.74
CA TYR A 739 20.80 -11.11 25.14
C TYR A 739 21.25 -12.26 26.04
N GLU A 740 20.67 -13.45 25.86
CA GLU A 740 21.09 -14.66 26.58
C GLU A 740 22.55 -15.05 26.27
N LYS A 741 23.03 -14.72 25.06
CA LYS A 741 24.39 -15.02 24.58
C LYS A 741 25.35 -13.82 24.65
N ARG A 742 25.03 -12.76 25.39
CA ARG A 742 25.82 -11.53 25.45
C ARG A 742 27.30 -11.76 25.83
N ASP A 743 27.57 -12.66 26.77
CA ASP A 743 28.93 -12.94 27.23
C ASP A 743 29.75 -13.65 26.13
N VAL A 744 29.08 -14.50 25.35
CA VAL A 744 29.68 -15.17 24.18
C VAL A 744 29.96 -14.15 23.08
N LEU A 745 29.02 -13.23 22.83
CA LEU A 745 29.17 -12.17 21.83
C LEU A 745 30.31 -11.22 22.17
N GLN A 746 30.40 -10.80 23.43
CA GLN A 746 31.48 -9.92 23.92
C GLN A 746 32.85 -10.60 23.84
N SER A 747 32.92 -11.89 24.23
CA SER A 747 34.14 -12.69 24.07
C SER A 747 34.55 -12.80 22.60
N LEU A 748 33.59 -13.09 21.71
CA LEU A 748 33.83 -13.17 20.27
C LEU A 748 34.33 -11.85 19.69
N ALA A 749 33.73 -10.72 20.07
CA ALA A 749 34.15 -9.40 19.62
C ALA A 749 35.61 -9.12 19.99
N ASN A 750 36.01 -9.39 21.24
CA ASN A 750 37.38 -9.23 21.70
C ASN A 750 38.35 -10.14 20.90
N MET A 751 38.01 -11.41 20.70
CA MET A 751 38.84 -12.34 19.92
C MET A 751 39.03 -11.92 18.46
N LEU A 752 38.04 -11.24 17.85
CA LEU A 752 38.14 -10.70 16.49
C LEU A 752 39.01 -9.44 16.41
N LEU A 753 39.16 -8.70 17.51
CA LEU A 753 39.99 -7.51 17.61
C LEU A 753 41.46 -7.84 17.93
N ASP A 754 41.70 -8.77 18.86
CA ASP A 754 43.02 -9.07 19.44
C ASP A 754 43.94 -9.90 18.52
N ASN A 755 43.40 -10.59 17.51
CA ASN A 755 44.14 -11.50 16.62
C ASN A 755 44.52 -10.90 15.26
#